data_AF-A0AAD5XGS6-F1
#
_entry.id   AF-A0AAD5XGS6-F1
#
_cell.length_a   1.000
_cell.length_b   1.000
_cell.length_c   1.000
_cell.angle_alpha   90.00
_cell.angle_beta   90.00
_cell.angle_gamma   90.00
#
_symmetry.space_group_name_H-M   'P 1'
#
loop_
_entity.id
_entity.type
_entity.pdbx_description
1 polymer ?
#
loop_
_entity_poly.entity_id
_entity_poly.type
_entity_poly.pdbx_seq_one_letter_code
_entity_poly.pdbx_strand_id
1 'polypeptide(L)'
;MFEHGLGIFQAKTEMNGIIPSFRRIFHAGSRQEKRNESPYSKDFRQSPLPSPSPSVFTLHDPSTPQELYDMMLNLPSNIKRNPHLLVEFLHSDMILASNILTPFGKRPLIYADFIASGRSLRCIEHAIQNHILPFYANTHTETGLLGRFVTDLRESARDIIKSACGGERTNSTESKTSCIFVGSGTTAGLNRLAHLMGLNQSNSILRHCDNVVVFVSSAEHNSNLLVWRESGAKVVSISTDPRTGLIRLDELESRLQEHVGAAKLIGSFTAGSNIVGVIQPVHALARLMHKFNGFAFFDFAATGPYVSIDMCPINSDSNDWLDAVIISPHKFIGGPGTPGVLLLRNCILPSTNNPPVQPGGGTVVWVDAWGSHTYVSELETREEAGTPDVIGAIRAGFAFHIKTLMTAEFITATSQYLASYAISRLLRNKNIALLGPHDTPRLPIFSIMVKSPIAGKYLHHHFVSRVLGDVFGIQQRSGCSCAGVYLNELTDAPRDEVIARKRAYLNGFEGVKPGFTRFNLSYTHTMQEVEYILDAIDWIGTHGYKLLPLYKHDENGTANWVPRAGDVSVIRATVAVFQNSRVPLDFEGFSFLALNELKKISGVNVTEEEQGRENSRKEKCPHPELLDWYAKDIDIFL
;
A
#
# COMPACT_ATOMS: atom_id res chain seq x y z
N MET A 1 5.09 16.11 -64.38
CA MET A 1 6.42 15.49 -64.50
C MET A 1 6.61 14.66 -63.23
N PHE A 2 6.17 13.40 -63.15
CA PHE A 2 6.61 12.20 -63.87
C PHE A 2 8.12 11.91 -63.76
N GLU A 3 8.41 10.64 -63.41
CA GLU A 3 9.68 9.90 -63.53
C GLU A 3 10.76 10.15 -62.47
N HIS A 4 11.62 9.22 -62.06
CA HIS A 4 11.75 7.75 -62.02
C HIS A 4 13.09 7.53 -61.29
N GLY A 5 13.31 6.40 -60.60
CA GLY A 5 14.70 6.00 -60.29
C GLY A 5 14.88 5.04 -59.12
N LEU A 6 14.70 3.74 -59.39
CA LEU A 6 15.28 2.65 -58.60
C LEU A 6 16.81 2.69 -58.69
N GLY A 7 17.50 2.51 -57.56
CA GLY A 7 18.95 2.36 -57.48
C GLY A 7 19.33 1.34 -56.42
N ILE A 8 19.63 0.13 -56.88
CA ILE A 8 20.10 -1.04 -56.13
C ILE A 8 21.54 -0.79 -55.64
N PHE A 9 21.84 -1.15 -54.38
CA PHE A 9 23.21 -1.47 -53.96
C PHE A 9 23.21 -2.75 -53.12
N GLN A 10 23.68 -3.84 -53.73
CA GLN A 10 24.14 -5.05 -53.06
C GLN A 10 25.55 -4.81 -52.50
N ALA A 11 25.77 -5.17 -51.25
CA ALA A 11 27.10 -5.51 -50.75
C ALA A 11 27.02 -6.82 -49.98
N LYS A 12 27.51 -7.89 -50.62
CA LYS A 12 27.87 -9.16 -50.00
C LYS A 12 29.18 -8.96 -49.23
N THR A 13 29.26 -9.49 -48.03
CA THR A 13 30.53 -9.98 -47.48
C THR A 13 30.24 -11.12 -46.51
N GLU A 14 30.67 -12.31 -46.91
CA GLU A 14 30.71 -13.52 -46.08
C GLU A 14 31.90 -13.45 -45.13
N MET A 15 31.75 -13.91 -43.89
CA MET A 15 32.82 -14.64 -43.20
C MET A 15 32.23 -15.61 -42.16
N ASN A 16 32.49 -16.89 -42.41
CA ASN A 16 32.24 -18.03 -41.53
C ASN A 16 33.16 -18.00 -40.29
N GLY A 17 32.69 -18.53 -39.16
CA GLY A 17 33.60 -19.13 -38.17
C GLY A 17 33.11 -19.25 -36.72
N ILE A 18 32.82 -20.49 -36.31
CA ILE A 18 33.09 -21.11 -34.99
C ILE A 18 32.10 -20.82 -33.85
N ILE A 19 31.24 -21.81 -33.49
CA ILE A 19 31.08 -22.39 -32.12
C ILE A 19 30.46 -23.82 -32.23
N PRO A 20 31.05 -24.89 -31.67
CA PRO A 20 30.48 -26.24 -31.67
C PRO A 20 29.72 -26.63 -30.38
N SER A 21 28.61 -27.37 -30.59
CA SER A 21 28.17 -28.62 -29.92
C SER A 21 28.21 -28.77 -28.39
N PHE A 22 27.10 -29.23 -27.78
CA PHE A 22 27.02 -30.53 -27.08
C PHE A 22 25.59 -30.83 -26.57
N ARG A 23 25.05 -31.99 -26.96
CA ARG A 23 23.77 -32.57 -26.52
C ARG A 23 24.01 -34.05 -26.18
N ARG A 24 23.30 -34.57 -25.16
CA ARG A 24 23.33 -35.93 -24.54
C ARG A 24 24.48 -36.07 -23.54
N ILE A 25 24.33 -36.64 -22.33
CA ILE A 25 23.84 -37.97 -21.92
C ILE A 25 23.29 -37.82 -20.46
N PHE A 26 22.14 -38.31 -20.00
CA PHE A 26 21.86 -39.69 -19.53
C PHE A 26 20.40 -39.83 -19.06
N HIS A 27 19.80 -40.98 -19.39
CA HIS A 27 18.66 -41.61 -18.72
C HIS A 27 19.17 -42.92 -18.12
N ALA A 28 18.88 -43.22 -16.85
CA ALA A 28 18.59 -44.55 -16.29
C ALA A 28 18.67 -44.54 -14.75
N GLY A 29 17.74 -45.23 -14.07
CA GLY A 29 17.95 -45.71 -12.71
C GLY A 29 16.81 -45.44 -11.72
N SER A 30 15.75 -46.24 -11.80
CA SER A 30 14.72 -46.38 -10.76
C SER A 30 15.27 -47.14 -9.54
N ARG A 31 14.95 -46.68 -8.32
CA ARG A 31 14.83 -47.52 -7.12
C ARG A 31 13.71 -46.99 -6.22
N GLN A 32 12.75 -47.87 -5.95
CA GLN A 32 11.65 -47.70 -5.01
C GLN A 32 12.18 -47.73 -3.57
N GLU A 33 11.76 -46.79 -2.74
CA GLU A 33 11.63 -46.98 -1.29
C GLU A 33 10.20 -46.60 -0.87
N LYS A 34 9.53 -47.54 -0.21
CA LYS A 34 8.18 -47.40 0.33
C LYS A 34 8.22 -46.53 1.59
N ARG A 35 7.43 -45.46 1.64
CA ARG A 35 7.02 -44.79 2.89
C ARG A 35 5.51 -44.91 3.06
N ASN A 36 5.10 -45.29 4.27
CA ASN A 36 3.72 -45.44 4.71
C ASN A 36 3.02 -44.07 4.75
N GLU A 37 1.89 -43.94 4.04
CA GLU A 37 1.01 -42.77 4.07
C GLU A 37 -0.15 -42.97 5.06
N SER A 38 -0.49 -41.88 5.75
CA SER A 38 -1.66 -41.71 6.63
C SER A 38 -2.97 -41.63 5.80
N PRO A 39 -4.16 -42.01 6.33
CA PRO A 39 -5.37 -42.22 5.53
C PRO A 39 -6.04 -40.97 4.93
N TYR A 40 -5.51 -39.76 5.14
CA TYR A 40 -6.20 -38.50 4.79
C TYR A 40 -5.60 -37.70 3.62
N SER A 41 -4.65 -38.24 2.84
CA SER A 41 -3.95 -37.50 1.78
C SER A 41 -4.28 -37.90 0.33
N LYS A 42 -5.40 -38.61 0.07
CA LYS A 42 -5.60 -39.28 -1.23
C LYS A 42 -6.26 -38.50 -2.38
N ASP A 43 -6.72 -37.26 -2.20
CA ASP A 43 -7.45 -36.56 -3.29
C ASP A 43 -6.75 -35.34 -3.92
N PHE A 44 -5.47 -35.10 -3.66
CA PHE A 44 -4.71 -34.05 -4.35
C PHE A 44 -3.46 -34.61 -5.04
N ARG A 45 -3.67 -35.36 -6.14
CA ARG A 45 -2.63 -35.50 -7.18
C ARG A 45 -2.86 -34.43 -8.24
N GLN A 46 -1.85 -33.58 -8.43
CA GLN A 46 -1.79 -32.60 -9.50
C GLN A 46 -2.09 -33.27 -10.85
N SER A 47 -3.27 -33.00 -11.40
CA SER A 47 -3.53 -33.12 -12.82
C SER A 47 -2.53 -32.24 -13.56
N PRO A 48 -1.85 -32.70 -14.63
CA PRO A 48 -1.10 -31.78 -15.48
C PRO A 48 -2.07 -30.72 -15.99
N LEU A 49 -1.73 -29.44 -15.78
CA LEU A 49 -2.48 -28.31 -16.30
C LEU A 49 -2.75 -28.55 -17.79
N PRO A 50 -4.00 -28.43 -18.27
CA PRO A 50 -4.25 -28.51 -19.69
C PRO A 50 -3.45 -27.40 -20.36
N SER A 51 -2.64 -27.76 -21.36
CA SER A 51 -2.03 -26.80 -22.27
C SER A 51 -3.14 -25.93 -22.85
N PRO A 52 -3.10 -24.59 -22.74
CA PRO A 52 -4.11 -23.77 -23.37
C PRO A 52 -3.85 -23.83 -24.88
N SER A 53 -4.60 -24.67 -25.59
CA SER A 53 -4.94 -24.30 -26.95
C SER A 53 -5.69 -22.96 -26.84
N PRO A 54 -5.47 -21.99 -27.74
CA PRO A 54 -6.32 -20.82 -27.83
C PRO A 54 -7.66 -21.29 -28.39
N SER A 55 -8.42 -22.00 -27.56
CA SER A 55 -9.79 -22.38 -27.82
C SER A 55 -10.58 -21.08 -27.94
N VAL A 56 -11.24 -20.93 -29.08
CA VAL A 56 -12.19 -19.86 -29.41
C VAL A 56 -12.85 -19.32 -28.13
N PHE A 57 -12.45 -18.12 -27.70
CA PHE A 57 -13.20 -17.40 -26.68
C PHE A 57 -14.47 -16.93 -27.37
N THR A 58 -15.55 -17.70 -27.26
CA THR A 58 -16.86 -17.20 -27.61
C THR A 58 -17.20 -16.12 -26.59
N LEU A 59 -17.35 -14.89 -27.08
CA LEU A 59 -18.05 -13.81 -26.39
C LEU A 59 -19.50 -14.28 -26.19
N HIS A 60 -19.73 -15.18 -25.24
CA HIS A 60 -21.05 -15.35 -24.68
C HIS A 60 -21.37 -14.02 -24.00
N ASP A 61 -22.44 -13.37 -24.44
CA ASP A 61 -22.91 -12.09 -23.92
C ASP A 61 -23.22 -12.28 -22.43
N PRO A 62 -22.34 -11.88 -21.49
CA PRO A 62 -22.63 -12.01 -20.08
C PRO A 62 -23.77 -11.04 -19.74
N SER A 63 -24.66 -11.43 -18.83
CA SER A 63 -25.83 -10.58 -18.52
C SER A 63 -25.42 -9.36 -17.68
N THR A 64 -24.26 -9.43 -17.01
CA THR A 64 -23.71 -8.35 -16.17
C THR A 64 -22.16 -8.27 -16.22
N PRO A 65 -21.57 -7.10 -15.95
CA PRO A 65 -20.12 -6.94 -15.75
C PRO A 65 -19.51 -7.95 -14.75
N GLN A 66 -20.20 -8.21 -13.65
CA GLN A 66 -19.74 -9.11 -12.58
C GLN A 66 -19.65 -10.56 -13.06
N GLU A 67 -20.61 -11.03 -13.86
CA GLU A 67 -20.58 -12.38 -14.44
C GLU A 67 -19.36 -12.61 -15.33
N LEU A 68 -18.97 -11.59 -16.10
CA LEU A 68 -17.78 -11.63 -16.95
C LEU A 68 -16.49 -11.79 -16.13
N TYR A 69 -16.35 -10.99 -15.08
CA TYR A 69 -15.21 -11.06 -14.16
C TYR A 69 -15.18 -12.39 -13.41
N ASP A 70 -16.34 -12.86 -12.98
CA ASP A 70 -16.51 -14.15 -12.31
C ASP A 70 -16.14 -15.34 -13.19
N MET A 71 -16.42 -15.26 -14.49
CA MET A 71 -16.05 -16.28 -15.47
C MET A 71 -14.54 -16.32 -15.67
N MET A 72 -13.90 -15.16 -15.81
CA MET A 72 -12.45 -15.05 -16.03
C MET A 72 -11.62 -15.47 -14.82
N LEU A 73 -12.06 -15.17 -13.59
CA LEU A 73 -11.38 -15.64 -12.37
C LEU A 73 -11.53 -17.15 -12.16
N ASN A 74 -12.57 -17.76 -12.75
CA ASN A 74 -12.89 -19.19 -12.68
C ASN A 74 -12.84 -19.77 -11.25
N LEU A 75 -13.34 -19.01 -10.27
CA LEU A 75 -13.39 -19.47 -8.87
C LEU A 75 -14.49 -20.53 -8.71
N PRO A 76 -14.25 -21.64 -7.98
CA PRO A 76 -15.27 -22.64 -7.66
C PRO A 76 -16.50 -22.03 -6.96
N SER A 77 -17.71 -22.45 -7.35
CA SER A 77 -18.97 -21.86 -6.84
C SER A 77 -19.13 -21.95 -5.31
N ASN A 78 -18.60 -23.00 -4.69
CA ASN A 78 -18.59 -23.15 -3.23
C ASN A 78 -17.66 -22.15 -2.53
N ILE A 79 -16.55 -21.77 -3.17
CA ILE A 79 -15.61 -20.76 -2.65
C ILE A 79 -16.24 -19.37 -2.78
N LYS A 80 -16.83 -19.05 -3.94
CA LYS A 80 -17.48 -17.75 -4.19
C LYS A 80 -18.56 -17.38 -3.15
N ARG A 81 -19.29 -18.38 -2.64
CA ARG A 81 -20.43 -18.18 -1.72
C ARG A 81 -20.04 -18.27 -0.24
N ASN A 82 -18.79 -18.58 0.07
CA ASN A 82 -18.34 -18.77 1.44
C ASN A 82 -17.09 -17.92 1.70
N PRO A 83 -17.24 -16.76 2.37
CA PRO A 83 -16.12 -15.86 2.68
C PRO A 83 -14.95 -16.54 3.42
N HIS A 84 -15.21 -17.54 4.26
CA HIS A 84 -14.14 -18.28 4.95
C HIS A 84 -13.29 -19.09 3.96
N LEU A 85 -13.92 -19.86 3.08
CA LEU A 85 -13.22 -20.62 2.03
C LEU A 85 -12.54 -19.68 1.04
N LEU A 86 -13.14 -18.52 0.75
CA LEU A 86 -12.54 -17.51 -0.11
C LEU A 86 -11.28 -16.91 0.51
N VAL A 87 -11.25 -16.60 1.81
CA VAL A 87 -10.00 -16.17 2.48
C VAL A 87 -8.90 -17.21 2.37
N GLU A 88 -9.20 -18.49 2.66
CA GLU A 88 -8.23 -19.57 2.56
C GLU A 88 -7.70 -19.72 1.14
N PHE A 89 -8.59 -19.63 0.15
CA PHE A 89 -8.21 -19.60 -1.26
C PHE A 89 -7.29 -18.41 -1.55
N LEU A 90 -7.67 -17.19 -1.18
CA LEU A 90 -6.89 -15.96 -1.43
C LEU A 90 -5.52 -15.99 -0.77
N HIS A 91 -5.41 -16.55 0.44
CA HIS A 91 -4.12 -16.77 1.11
C HIS A 91 -3.23 -17.70 0.28
N SER A 92 -3.76 -18.83 -0.16
CA SER A 92 -3.03 -19.80 -0.99
C SER A 92 -2.69 -19.26 -2.39
N ASP A 93 -3.58 -18.45 -2.97
CA ASP A 93 -3.50 -17.90 -4.33
C ASP A 93 -2.53 -16.71 -4.44
N MET A 94 -2.18 -16.12 -3.30
CA MET A 94 -1.27 -14.99 -3.22
C MET A 94 0.12 -15.32 -3.80
N ILE A 95 0.60 -14.46 -4.69
CA ILE A 95 1.96 -14.58 -5.26
C ILE A 95 2.96 -14.09 -4.22
N LEU A 96 3.43 -15.01 -3.38
CA LEU A 96 4.44 -14.80 -2.35
C LEU A 96 5.35 -16.03 -2.29
N ALA A 97 6.66 -15.81 -2.15
CA ALA A 97 7.57 -16.91 -1.88
C ALA A 97 7.31 -17.46 -0.47
N SER A 98 7.51 -18.75 -0.23
CA SER A 98 7.33 -19.32 1.12
C SER A 98 8.44 -18.93 2.08
N ASN A 99 9.63 -18.61 1.57
CA ASN A 99 10.82 -18.36 2.35
C ASN A 99 11.67 -17.26 1.72
N ILE A 100 12.49 -16.63 2.55
CA ILE A 100 13.50 -15.64 2.16
C ILE A 100 14.86 -16.01 2.78
N LEU A 101 15.94 -15.76 2.07
CA LEU A 101 17.29 -15.89 2.60
C LEU A 101 17.66 -14.59 3.31
N THR A 102 18.08 -14.71 4.56
CA THR A 102 18.50 -13.59 5.41
C THR A 102 19.95 -13.80 5.87
N PRO A 103 20.58 -12.79 6.48
CA PRO A 103 21.87 -12.95 7.16
C PRO A 103 21.89 -14.04 8.24
N PHE A 104 20.73 -14.43 8.78
CA PHE A 104 20.59 -15.47 9.79
C PHE A 104 20.13 -16.81 9.20
N GLY A 105 20.19 -16.95 7.87
CA GLY A 105 19.79 -18.14 7.13
C GLY A 105 18.37 -18.04 6.56
N LYS A 106 17.82 -19.19 6.17
CA LYS A 106 16.48 -19.28 5.60
C LYS A 106 15.43 -18.93 6.67
N ARG A 107 14.48 -18.06 6.33
CA ARG A 107 13.36 -17.66 7.18
C ARG A 107 12.04 -17.76 6.41
N PRO A 108 10.91 -18.00 7.11
CA PRO A 108 9.60 -17.88 6.47
C PRO A 108 9.44 -16.45 5.95
N LEU A 109 8.83 -16.29 4.77
CA LEU A 109 8.53 -14.96 4.26
C LEU A 109 7.10 -14.60 4.66
N ILE A 110 6.96 -13.78 5.71
CA ILE A 110 5.65 -13.33 6.22
C ILE A 110 5.49 -11.85 5.90
N TYR A 111 4.43 -11.49 5.18
CA TYR A 111 4.22 -10.13 4.71
C TYR A 111 3.23 -9.39 5.61
N ALA A 112 3.66 -8.29 6.25
CA ALA A 112 2.86 -7.51 7.20
C ALA A 112 2.85 -6.00 6.86
N ASP A 113 2.93 -5.64 5.56
CA ASP A 113 2.89 -4.25 5.05
C ASP A 113 1.80 -4.06 3.97
N PHE A 114 0.67 -4.75 4.08
CA PHE A 114 -0.47 -4.64 3.15
C PHE A 114 -1.06 -3.22 3.07
N ILE A 115 -0.86 -2.37 4.09
CA ILE A 115 -1.32 -0.97 4.09
C ILE A 115 -0.55 -0.11 3.08
N ALA A 116 0.68 -0.51 2.76
CA ALA A 116 1.43 0.16 1.72
C ALA A 116 1.01 -0.30 0.32
N SER A 117 0.88 -1.62 0.12
CA SER A 117 0.40 -2.22 -1.12
C SER A 117 -0.14 -3.61 -0.83
N GLY A 118 -1.21 -3.99 -1.50
CA GLY A 118 -1.67 -5.37 -1.52
C GLY A 118 -0.69 -6.28 -2.24
N ARG A 119 -1.07 -7.55 -2.38
CA ARG A 119 -0.28 -8.58 -3.07
C ARG A 119 -1.03 -9.07 -4.31
N SER A 120 -0.31 -9.41 -5.37
CA SER A 120 -0.89 -10.00 -6.57
C SER A 120 -1.47 -11.39 -6.30
N LEU A 121 -2.51 -11.74 -7.05
CA LEU A 121 -3.18 -13.03 -7.00
C LEU A 121 -2.93 -13.78 -8.31
N ARG A 122 -2.62 -15.08 -8.24
CA ARG A 122 -2.39 -15.88 -9.46
C ARG A 122 -3.64 -15.95 -10.32
N CYS A 123 -4.84 -15.99 -9.74
CA CYS A 123 -6.08 -16.03 -10.52
C CYS A 123 -6.25 -14.78 -11.40
N ILE A 124 -5.89 -13.59 -10.90
CA ILE A 124 -5.93 -12.34 -11.67
C ILE A 124 -4.85 -12.33 -12.75
N GLU A 125 -3.60 -12.71 -12.41
CA GLU A 125 -2.53 -12.76 -13.41
C GLU A 125 -2.85 -13.75 -14.53
N HIS A 126 -3.44 -14.90 -14.18
CA HIS A 126 -3.90 -15.89 -15.15
C HIS A 126 -5.00 -15.31 -16.04
N ALA A 127 -6.01 -14.65 -15.47
CA ALA A 127 -7.10 -14.04 -16.23
C ALA A 127 -6.57 -13.01 -17.23
N ILE A 128 -5.66 -12.13 -16.79
CA ILE A 128 -5.02 -11.14 -17.66
C ILE A 128 -4.22 -11.83 -18.77
N GLN A 129 -3.37 -12.79 -18.42
CA GLN A 129 -2.49 -13.47 -19.36
C GLN A 129 -3.24 -14.27 -20.42
N ASN A 130 -4.30 -14.98 -20.03
CA ASN A 130 -4.93 -16.00 -20.87
C ASN A 130 -6.29 -15.59 -21.45
N HIS A 131 -6.96 -14.58 -20.88
CA HIS A 131 -8.29 -14.13 -21.34
C HIS A 131 -8.32 -12.70 -21.87
N ILE A 132 -7.34 -11.85 -21.51
CA ILE A 132 -7.35 -10.43 -21.88
C ILE A 132 -6.24 -10.12 -22.89
N LEU A 133 -4.98 -10.38 -22.55
CA LEU A 133 -3.84 -10.05 -23.41
C LEU A 133 -3.88 -10.67 -24.82
N PRO A 134 -4.36 -11.91 -25.03
CA PRO A 134 -4.47 -12.48 -26.38
C PRO A 134 -5.44 -11.73 -27.30
N PHE A 135 -6.39 -10.99 -26.73
CA PHE A 135 -7.43 -10.24 -27.44
C PHE A 135 -7.27 -8.72 -27.27
N TYR A 136 -6.13 -8.27 -26.78
CA TYR A 136 -5.89 -6.86 -26.48
C TYR A 136 -5.90 -5.99 -27.74
N ALA A 137 -6.62 -4.87 -27.66
CA ALA A 137 -6.61 -3.79 -28.62
C ALA A 137 -6.77 -2.45 -27.88
N ASN A 138 -6.40 -1.35 -28.53
CA ASN A 138 -6.51 -0.02 -27.93
C ASN A 138 -7.99 0.40 -27.79
N THR A 139 -8.32 1.05 -26.68
CA THR A 139 -9.67 1.52 -26.33
C THR A 139 -9.98 2.86 -26.97
N HIS A 140 -9.99 2.93 -28.31
CA HIS A 140 -10.46 4.12 -29.08
C HIS A 140 -10.97 3.73 -30.48
N THR A 141 -11.07 2.42 -30.77
CA THR A 141 -11.50 1.86 -32.05
C THR A 141 -12.56 0.79 -31.82
N GLU A 142 -13.80 1.21 -31.58
CA GLU A 142 -14.94 0.32 -31.29
C GLU A 142 -15.50 -0.39 -32.52
N THR A 143 -15.03 -0.04 -33.72
CA THR A 143 -15.42 -0.69 -34.97
C THR A 143 -14.88 -2.12 -35.09
N GLY A 144 -13.74 -2.41 -34.46
CA GLY A 144 -13.14 -3.73 -34.42
C GLY A 144 -13.61 -4.53 -33.21
N LEU A 145 -13.84 -5.84 -33.38
CA LEU A 145 -14.29 -6.74 -32.32
C LEU A 145 -13.40 -6.68 -31.07
N LEU A 146 -12.07 -6.67 -31.26
CA LEU A 146 -11.11 -6.65 -30.16
C LEU A 146 -11.13 -5.31 -29.41
N GLY A 147 -11.24 -4.19 -30.12
CA GLY A 147 -11.32 -2.87 -29.52
C GLY A 147 -12.57 -2.73 -28.65
N ARG A 148 -13.72 -3.15 -29.19
CA ARG A 148 -14.99 -3.20 -28.44
C ARG A 148 -14.89 -4.09 -27.21
N PHE A 149 -14.37 -5.32 -27.34
CA PHE A 149 -14.22 -6.25 -26.22
C PHE A 149 -13.43 -5.65 -25.04
N VAL A 150 -12.29 -5.00 -25.35
CA VAL A 150 -11.43 -4.41 -24.33
C VAL A 150 -12.05 -3.15 -23.73
N THR A 151 -12.74 -2.33 -24.53
CA THR A 151 -13.53 -1.20 -24.03
C THR A 151 -14.61 -1.69 -23.06
N ASP A 152 -15.39 -2.70 -23.43
CA ASP A 152 -16.48 -3.26 -22.61
C ASP A 152 -15.95 -3.82 -21.28
N LEU A 153 -14.79 -4.50 -21.29
CA LEU A 153 -14.12 -4.98 -20.07
C LEU A 153 -13.69 -3.85 -19.13
N ARG A 154 -13.23 -2.74 -19.70
CA ARG A 154 -12.77 -1.57 -18.95
C ARG A 154 -13.94 -0.80 -18.36
N GLU A 155 -15.01 -0.60 -19.12
CA GLU A 155 -16.23 0.04 -18.63
C GLU A 155 -16.95 -0.86 -17.60
N SER A 156 -16.90 -2.18 -17.78
CA SER A 156 -17.30 -3.15 -16.74
C SER A 156 -16.50 -2.96 -15.43
N ALA A 157 -15.19 -2.70 -15.52
CA ALA A 157 -14.38 -2.39 -14.35
C ALA A 157 -14.89 -1.14 -13.62
N ARG A 158 -15.22 -0.11 -14.40
CA ARG A 158 -15.76 1.16 -13.91
C ARG A 158 -17.09 0.97 -13.20
N ASP A 159 -17.98 0.18 -13.76
CA ASP A 159 -19.30 -0.11 -13.18
C ASP A 159 -19.18 -0.93 -11.89
N ILE A 160 -18.29 -1.93 -11.85
CA ILE A 160 -17.99 -2.69 -10.63
C ILE A 160 -17.50 -1.76 -9.52
N ILE A 161 -16.59 -0.83 -9.84
CA ILE A 161 -16.01 0.10 -8.86
C ILE A 161 -17.06 1.10 -8.37
N LYS A 162 -17.86 1.69 -9.27
CA LYS A 162 -18.99 2.58 -8.91
C LYS A 162 -19.96 1.87 -7.98
N SER A 163 -20.36 0.65 -8.36
CA SER A 163 -21.28 -0.21 -7.60
C SER A 163 -20.76 -0.51 -6.19
N ALA A 164 -19.48 -0.89 -6.10
CA ALA A 164 -18.83 -1.19 -4.83
C ALA A 164 -18.66 0.04 -3.91
N CYS A 165 -18.87 1.26 -4.43
CA CYS A 165 -18.80 2.51 -3.70
C CYS A 165 -20.17 3.19 -3.51
N GLY A 166 -21.27 2.57 -3.98
CA GLY A 166 -22.62 3.15 -3.92
C GLY A 166 -22.84 4.35 -4.86
N GLY A 167 -21.97 4.56 -5.84
CA GLY A 167 -22.03 5.72 -6.76
C GLY A 167 -23.13 5.63 -7.83
N GLU A 168 -23.69 4.44 -8.05
CA GLU A 168 -24.80 4.16 -8.98
C GLU A 168 -26.17 4.56 -8.44
N ARG A 169 -26.28 4.84 -7.14
CA ARG A 169 -27.56 5.15 -6.48
C ARG A 169 -28.10 6.54 -6.82
N THR A 170 -27.28 7.37 -7.45
CA THR A 170 -27.61 8.71 -7.92
C THR A 170 -27.90 8.71 -9.42
N ASN A 171 -29.16 8.48 -9.78
CA ASN A 171 -29.60 8.35 -11.17
C ASN A 171 -30.25 9.62 -11.77
N SER A 172 -30.22 10.76 -11.06
CA SER A 172 -30.57 12.04 -11.70
C SER A 172 -29.36 12.61 -12.44
N THR A 173 -29.61 13.31 -13.55
CA THR A 173 -28.56 13.97 -14.36
C THR A 173 -27.70 14.93 -13.52
N GLU A 174 -28.29 15.54 -12.49
CA GLU A 174 -27.61 16.46 -11.55
C GLU A 174 -26.81 15.72 -10.46
N SER A 175 -27.09 14.44 -10.20
CA SER A 175 -26.42 13.69 -9.12
C SER A 175 -25.45 12.62 -9.62
N LYS A 176 -25.32 12.39 -10.94
CA LYS A 176 -24.45 11.38 -11.54
C LYS A 176 -23.04 11.37 -10.93
N THR A 177 -22.59 10.19 -10.52
CA THR A 177 -21.21 9.95 -10.09
C THR A 177 -20.36 9.48 -11.26
N SER A 178 -19.23 10.16 -11.49
CA SER A 178 -18.21 9.73 -12.43
C SER A 178 -17.04 9.08 -11.70
N CYS A 179 -16.55 7.97 -12.25
CA CYS A 179 -15.36 7.25 -11.85
C CYS A 179 -14.28 7.53 -12.87
N ILE A 180 -13.15 8.10 -12.46
CA ILE A 180 -12.04 8.47 -13.33
C ILE A 180 -10.82 7.66 -12.90
N PHE A 181 -10.25 6.89 -13.83
CA PHE A 181 -8.95 6.26 -13.67
C PHE A 181 -7.86 7.32 -13.81
N VAL A 182 -7.08 7.50 -12.76
CA VAL A 182 -6.01 8.50 -12.68
C VAL A 182 -4.67 7.79 -12.56
N GLY A 183 -3.57 8.54 -12.60
CA GLY A 183 -2.20 7.98 -12.49
C GLY A 183 -1.91 7.29 -11.15
N SER A 184 -0.83 7.66 -10.48
CA SER A 184 -0.38 6.92 -9.30
C SER A 184 -1.24 7.15 -8.05
N GLY A 185 -2.26 6.31 -7.86
CA GLY A 185 -3.07 6.19 -6.64
C GLY A 185 -3.79 7.48 -6.23
N THR A 186 -4.01 7.62 -4.93
CA THR A 186 -4.73 8.75 -4.35
C THR A 186 -4.02 10.08 -4.61
N THR A 187 -2.69 10.09 -4.67
CA THR A 187 -1.91 11.29 -5.00
C THR A 187 -2.33 11.89 -6.34
N ALA A 188 -2.45 11.07 -7.40
CA ALA A 188 -2.90 11.55 -8.70
C ALA A 188 -4.38 11.97 -8.68
N GLY A 189 -5.22 11.25 -7.95
CA GLY A 189 -6.64 11.57 -7.80
C GLY A 189 -6.90 12.91 -7.13
N LEU A 190 -6.21 13.19 -6.03
CA LEU A 190 -6.35 14.47 -5.33
C LEU A 190 -5.78 15.65 -6.13
N ASN A 191 -4.66 15.46 -6.83
CA ASN A 191 -4.13 16.51 -7.73
C ASN A 191 -5.10 16.79 -8.88
N ARG A 192 -5.70 15.75 -9.45
CA ARG A 192 -6.75 15.87 -10.48
C ARG A 192 -7.97 16.60 -9.94
N LEU A 193 -8.46 16.21 -8.76
CA LEU A 193 -9.60 16.83 -8.10
C LEU A 193 -9.35 18.31 -7.79
N ALA A 194 -8.19 18.66 -7.22
CA ALA A 194 -7.82 20.04 -6.96
C ALA A 194 -7.84 20.89 -8.25
N HIS A 195 -7.26 20.38 -9.34
CA HIS A 195 -7.31 21.08 -10.63
C HIS A 195 -8.74 21.21 -11.19
N LEU A 196 -9.56 20.14 -11.14
CA LEU A 196 -10.97 20.19 -11.54
C LEU A 196 -11.78 21.22 -10.75
N MET A 197 -11.43 21.45 -9.49
CA MET A 197 -12.04 22.46 -8.63
C MET A 197 -11.51 23.90 -8.89
N GLY A 198 -10.64 24.07 -9.88
CA GLY A 198 -9.99 25.34 -10.23
C GLY A 198 -8.78 25.70 -9.34
N LEU A 199 -8.24 24.72 -8.61
CA LEU A 199 -7.21 24.91 -7.59
C LEU A 199 -5.91 24.19 -7.99
N ASN A 200 -5.14 24.75 -8.91
CA ASN A 200 -3.75 24.33 -9.18
C ASN A 200 -3.06 25.30 -10.15
N GLN A 201 -2.69 26.50 -9.67
CA GLN A 201 -1.91 27.43 -10.48
C GLN A 201 -0.43 27.29 -10.16
N SER A 202 0.26 26.45 -10.94
CA SER A 202 1.72 26.45 -11.08
C SER A 202 2.29 27.80 -11.54
N ASN A 203 1.45 28.80 -11.81
CA ASN A 203 1.81 30.21 -11.96
C ASN A 203 1.52 30.98 -10.66
N SER A 204 2.52 31.03 -9.79
CA SER A 204 2.60 31.81 -8.54
C SER A 204 2.41 33.33 -8.65
N ILE A 205 2.04 33.84 -9.84
CA ILE A 205 1.89 35.28 -10.12
C ILE A 205 0.42 35.73 -9.98
N LEU A 206 -0.55 34.82 -10.11
CA LEU A 206 -1.96 35.13 -9.85
C LEU A 206 -2.32 34.72 -8.42
N ARG A 207 -2.12 35.71 -7.56
CA ARG A 207 -2.40 35.74 -6.13
C ARG A 207 -3.80 35.21 -5.81
N HIS A 208 -3.87 34.39 -4.76
CA HIS A 208 -5.08 34.01 -4.02
C HIS A 208 -6.25 33.57 -4.91
N CYS A 209 -6.40 32.25 -5.13
CA CYS A 209 -7.69 31.69 -5.54
C CYS A 209 -8.77 32.28 -4.62
N ASP A 210 -9.71 33.03 -5.21
CA ASP A 210 -10.70 33.85 -4.52
C ASP A 210 -11.24 33.15 -3.27
N ASN A 211 -10.73 33.55 -2.09
CA ASN A 211 -11.20 33.14 -0.77
C ASN A 211 -11.62 31.66 -0.63
N VAL A 212 -10.81 30.71 -1.12
CA VAL A 212 -11.05 29.27 -0.94
C VAL A 212 -10.37 28.77 0.33
N VAL A 213 -11.12 28.08 1.19
CA VAL A 213 -10.62 27.49 2.44
C VAL A 213 -10.74 25.97 2.39
N VAL A 214 -9.63 25.29 2.67
CA VAL A 214 -9.55 23.83 2.71
C VAL A 214 -9.26 23.37 4.13
N PHE A 215 -10.16 22.56 4.69
CA PHE A 215 -9.99 21.90 5.98
C PHE A 215 -9.39 20.52 5.78
N VAL A 216 -8.31 20.24 6.50
CA VAL A 216 -7.63 18.93 6.52
C VAL A 216 -7.45 18.51 7.97
N SER A 217 -7.40 17.20 8.25
CA SER A 217 -7.06 16.76 9.61
C SER A 217 -5.55 16.76 9.87
N SER A 218 -5.13 16.66 11.11
CA SER A 218 -3.73 16.39 11.45
C SER A 218 -3.30 14.96 11.10
N ALA A 219 -4.26 14.04 10.96
CA ALA A 219 -4.06 12.63 10.62
C ALA A 219 -3.85 12.35 9.12
N GLU A 220 -3.82 13.38 8.27
CA GLU A 220 -3.68 13.23 6.82
C GLU A 220 -2.34 12.62 6.40
N HIS A 221 -2.40 11.78 5.37
CA HIS A 221 -1.22 11.42 4.59
C HIS A 221 -0.74 12.64 3.79
N ASN A 222 0.57 12.76 3.54
CA ASN A 222 1.16 13.86 2.79
C ASN A 222 0.49 14.09 1.42
N SER A 223 0.01 13.04 0.75
CA SER A 223 -0.76 13.14 -0.51
C SER A 223 -2.05 13.94 -0.37
N ASN A 224 -2.69 13.93 0.80
CA ASN A 224 -3.91 14.69 1.10
C ASN A 224 -3.65 15.97 1.90
N LEU A 225 -2.39 16.33 2.12
CA LEU A 225 -2.01 17.59 2.78
C LEU A 225 -1.29 18.54 1.82
N LEU A 226 -0.25 18.04 1.14
CA LEU A 226 0.62 18.88 0.32
C LEU A 226 -0.10 19.43 -0.90
N VAL A 227 -0.98 18.65 -1.53
CA VAL A 227 -1.79 19.11 -2.67
C VAL A 227 -2.54 20.40 -2.36
N TRP A 228 -3.10 20.53 -1.16
CA TRP A 228 -3.86 21.72 -0.75
C TRP A 228 -2.95 22.86 -0.30
N ARG A 229 -1.77 22.55 0.28
CA ARG A 229 -0.78 23.58 0.63
C ARG A 229 -0.19 24.26 -0.61
N GLU A 230 -0.03 23.50 -1.70
CA GLU A 230 0.49 24.00 -2.97
C GLU A 230 -0.62 24.52 -3.91
N SER A 231 -1.91 24.39 -3.56
CA SER A 231 -3.02 24.77 -4.45
C SER A 231 -3.33 26.28 -4.48
N GLY A 232 -2.75 27.06 -3.56
CA GLY A 232 -3.04 28.48 -3.37
C GLY A 232 -4.26 28.76 -2.46
N ALA A 233 -4.93 27.73 -1.96
CA ALA A 233 -6.02 27.86 -0.99
C ALA A 233 -5.52 28.12 0.43
N LYS A 234 -6.37 28.67 1.30
CA LYS A 234 -6.09 28.76 2.74
C LYS A 234 -6.34 27.39 3.37
N VAL A 235 -5.27 26.74 3.83
CA VAL A 235 -5.37 25.43 4.51
C VAL A 235 -5.55 25.61 6.02
N VAL A 236 -6.61 25.04 6.58
CA VAL A 236 -6.93 25.02 8.00
C VAL A 236 -6.81 23.58 8.51
N SER A 237 -5.94 23.35 9.48
CA SER A 237 -5.78 22.03 10.10
C SER A 237 -6.78 21.86 11.24
N ILE A 238 -7.46 20.72 11.26
CA ILE A 238 -8.31 20.26 12.36
C ILE A 238 -7.58 19.16 13.10
N SER A 239 -7.45 19.27 14.42
CA SER A 239 -6.73 18.25 15.19
C SER A 239 -7.58 17.00 15.43
N THR A 240 -6.93 15.94 15.89
CA THR A 240 -7.63 14.74 16.37
C THR A 240 -7.79 14.77 17.88
N ASP A 241 -8.83 14.13 18.40
CA ASP A 241 -8.99 13.91 19.83
C ASP A 241 -7.91 12.91 20.29
N PRO A 242 -7.01 13.25 21.23
CA PRO A 242 -5.90 12.36 21.60
C PRO A 242 -6.32 11.02 22.23
N ARG A 243 -7.55 10.95 22.78
CA ARG A 243 -8.09 9.75 23.42
C ARG A 243 -8.73 8.80 22.41
N THR A 244 -9.33 9.33 21.36
CA THR A 244 -10.09 8.54 20.36
C THR A 244 -9.43 8.50 18.98
N GLY A 245 -8.51 9.40 18.68
CA GLY A 245 -7.90 9.57 17.35
C GLY A 245 -8.89 10.03 16.27
N LEU A 246 -10.12 10.40 16.65
CA LEU A 246 -11.14 10.89 15.73
C LEU A 246 -10.92 12.38 15.45
N ILE A 247 -11.26 12.81 14.23
CA ILE A 247 -11.28 14.22 13.87
C ILE A 247 -12.29 14.96 14.76
N ARG A 248 -11.87 16.07 15.36
CA ARG A 248 -12.71 16.87 16.27
C ARG A 248 -13.80 17.63 15.50
N LEU A 249 -15.04 17.12 15.57
CA LEU A 249 -16.20 17.73 14.90
C LEU A 249 -16.55 19.12 15.47
N ASP A 250 -16.38 19.31 16.78
CA ASP A 250 -16.55 20.59 17.46
C ASP A 250 -15.55 21.65 16.97
N GLU A 251 -14.28 21.26 16.81
CA GLU A 251 -13.27 22.13 16.22
C GLU A 251 -13.60 22.43 14.75
N LEU A 252 -13.95 21.42 13.95
CA LEU A 252 -14.34 21.61 12.56
C LEU A 252 -15.53 22.59 12.43
N GLU A 253 -16.56 22.45 13.26
CA GLU A 253 -17.71 23.36 13.27
C GLU A 253 -17.32 24.80 13.60
N SER A 254 -16.49 25.01 14.62
CA SER A 254 -15.96 26.35 14.97
C SER A 254 -15.19 26.96 13.80
N ARG A 255 -14.32 26.18 13.15
CA ARG A 255 -13.52 26.66 12.01
C ARG A 255 -14.37 26.93 10.76
N LEU A 256 -15.40 26.14 10.51
CA LEU A 256 -16.36 26.41 9.44
C LEU A 256 -17.12 27.72 9.70
N GLN A 257 -17.54 27.95 10.94
CA GLN A 257 -18.23 29.18 11.35
C GLN A 257 -17.35 30.43 11.18
N GLU A 258 -16.05 30.33 11.44
CA GLU A 258 -15.05 31.39 11.20
C GLU A 258 -14.90 31.73 9.69
N HIS A 259 -15.30 30.81 8.82
CA HIS A 259 -15.01 30.86 7.38
C HIS A 259 -16.24 30.88 6.47
N VAL A 260 -17.46 31.08 7.00
CA VAL A 260 -18.72 31.11 6.21
C VAL A 260 -18.69 32.10 5.03
N GLY A 261 -17.91 33.19 5.13
CA GLY A 261 -17.73 34.16 4.05
C GLY A 261 -16.77 33.72 2.92
N ALA A 262 -16.19 32.51 2.99
CA ALA A 262 -15.36 31.94 1.94
C ALA A 262 -16.16 31.74 0.64
N ALA A 263 -15.51 31.94 -0.51
CA ALA A 263 -16.15 31.64 -1.79
C ALA A 263 -16.38 30.13 -1.96
N LYS A 264 -15.53 29.31 -1.33
CA LYS A 264 -15.65 27.86 -1.32
C LYS A 264 -15.04 27.27 -0.05
N LEU A 265 -15.78 26.36 0.57
CA LEU A 265 -15.32 25.54 1.70
C LEU A 265 -15.12 24.11 1.20
N ILE A 266 -13.96 23.53 1.46
CA ILE A 266 -13.62 22.15 1.10
C ILE A 266 -13.10 21.44 2.33
N GLY A 267 -13.70 20.33 2.73
CA GLY A 267 -13.14 19.38 3.68
C GLY A 267 -12.47 18.26 2.90
N SER A 268 -11.19 18.01 3.13
CA SER A 268 -10.47 16.87 2.54
C SER A 268 -9.86 16.03 3.65
N PHE A 269 -10.51 14.91 3.96
CA PHE A 269 -10.21 14.11 5.15
C PHE A 269 -9.82 12.68 4.80
N THR A 270 -8.94 12.09 5.59
CA THR A 270 -8.71 10.65 5.53
C THR A 270 -9.93 9.90 6.05
N ALA A 271 -10.32 8.81 5.38
CA ALA A 271 -11.34 7.91 5.89
C ALA A 271 -10.83 7.04 7.05
N GLY A 272 -9.50 6.96 7.24
CA GLY A 272 -8.90 6.34 8.40
C GLY A 272 -7.39 6.33 8.37
N SER A 273 -6.78 6.41 9.56
CA SER A 273 -5.34 6.63 9.71
C SER A 273 -4.51 5.47 9.15
N ASN A 274 -3.53 5.79 8.28
CA ASN A 274 -2.53 4.83 7.81
C ASN A 274 -1.43 4.52 8.86
N ILE A 275 -1.46 5.19 10.01
CA ILE A 275 -0.52 4.99 11.12
C ILE A 275 -1.14 4.07 12.18
N VAL A 276 -2.33 4.44 12.68
CA VAL A 276 -2.93 3.77 13.86
C VAL A 276 -4.22 3.01 13.52
N GLY A 277 -4.69 3.09 12.28
CA GLY A 277 -5.86 2.35 11.80
C GLY A 277 -7.23 2.90 12.23
N VAL A 278 -7.29 3.97 13.03
CA VAL A 278 -8.57 4.59 13.47
C VAL A 278 -9.40 4.98 12.26
N ILE A 279 -10.65 4.50 12.23
CA ILE A 279 -11.62 4.76 11.17
C ILE A 279 -12.36 6.06 11.50
N GLN A 280 -12.44 6.99 10.54
CA GLN A 280 -13.08 8.28 10.72
C GLN A 280 -14.59 8.22 10.40
N PRO A 281 -15.43 9.02 11.07
CA PRO A 281 -16.87 9.05 10.83
C PRO A 281 -17.20 9.91 9.59
N VAL A 282 -16.87 9.39 8.40
CA VAL A 282 -16.93 10.13 7.12
C VAL A 282 -18.29 10.80 6.86
N HIS A 283 -19.39 10.12 7.15
CA HIS A 283 -20.74 10.66 6.97
C HIS A 283 -21.07 11.78 7.96
N ALA A 284 -20.55 11.74 9.19
CA ALA A 284 -20.73 12.83 10.16
C ALA A 284 -19.93 14.07 9.72
N LEU A 285 -18.71 13.87 9.23
CA LEU A 285 -17.88 14.94 8.66
C LEU A 285 -18.54 15.57 7.43
N ALA A 286 -19.04 14.75 6.51
CA ALA A 286 -19.74 15.24 5.31
C ALA A 286 -20.98 16.04 5.66
N ARG A 287 -21.82 15.53 6.56
CA ARG A 287 -23.00 16.24 7.08
C ARG A 287 -22.66 17.61 7.66
N LEU A 288 -21.58 17.69 8.42
CA LEU A 288 -21.13 18.95 8.99
C LEU A 288 -20.60 19.91 7.90
N MET A 289 -19.83 19.43 6.91
CA MET A 289 -19.41 20.25 5.78
C MET A 289 -20.60 20.82 5.00
N HIS A 290 -21.59 19.98 4.66
CA HIS A 290 -22.77 20.39 3.90
C HIS A 290 -23.68 21.35 4.68
N LYS A 291 -23.73 21.27 6.02
CA LYS A 291 -24.43 22.26 6.87
C LYS A 291 -23.92 23.69 6.61
N PHE A 292 -22.67 23.84 6.18
CA PHE A 292 -22.04 25.11 5.84
C PHE A 292 -21.85 25.31 4.33
N ASN A 293 -22.57 24.56 3.47
CA ASN A 293 -22.44 24.60 2.01
C ASN A 293 -21.01 24.28 1.51
N GLY A 294 -20.23 23.52 2.27
CA GLY A 294 -18.90 23.06 1.87
C GLY A 294 -18.92 21.68 1.24
N PHE A 295 -17.89 21.36 0.47
CA PHE A 295 -17.71 20.04 -0.15
C PHE A 295 -16.93 19.09 0.75
N ALA A 296 -17.22 17.78 0.70
CA ALA A 296 -16.60 16.75 1.53
C ALA A 296 -15.91 15.66 0.69
N PHE A 297 -14.57 15.69 0.68
CA PHE A 297 -13.70 14.77 -0.05
C PHE A 297 -13.01 13.80 0.91
N PHE A 298 -12.90 12.53 0.51
CA PHE A 298 -12.37 11.48 1.38
C PHE A 298 -11.28 10.63 0.73
N ASP A 299 -10.12 10.55 1.39
CA ASP A 299 -9.04 9.62 1.05
C ASP A 299 -9.27 8.25 1.68
N PHE A 300 -9.63 7.27 0.83
CA PHE A 300 -9.84 5.88 1.19
C PHE A 300 -8.63 4.99 0.86
N ALA A 301 -7.42 5.54 0.65
CA ALA A 301 -6.25 4.75 0.32
C ALA A 301 -5.99 3.62 1.35
N ALA A 302 -5.97 3.96 2.64
CA ALA A 302 -5.65 2.99 3.69
C ALA A 302 -6.84 2.09 4.04
N THR A 303 -8.06 2.62 4.00
CA THR A 303 -9.26 1.95 4.50
C THR A 303 -10.07 1.24 3.42
N GLY A 304 -10.02 1.71 2.17
CA GLY A 304 -10.80 1.19 1.05
C GLY A 304 -10.73 -0.32 0.83
N PRO A 305 -9.58 -1.00 1.03
CA PRO A 305 -9.52 -2.46 0.94
C PRO A 305 -10.34 -3.19 2.01
N TYR A 306 -10.67 -2.53 3.12
CA TYR A 306 -11.20 -3.15 4.33
C TYR A 306 -12.64 -2.75 4.68
N VAL A 307 -13.01 -1.48 4.46
CA VAL A 307 -14.30 -0.94 4.88
C VAL A 307 -15.30 -0.85 3.72
N SER A 308 -16.58 -0.74 4.04
CA SER A 308 -17.58 -0.33 3.05
C SER A 308 -17.34 1.13 2.64
N ILE A 309 -17.47 1.40 1.35
CA ILE A 309 -17.43 2.76 0.80
C ILE A 309 -18.85 3.03 0.34
N ASP A 310 -19.51 4.03 0.92
CA ASP A 310 -20.84 4.44 0.51
C ASP A 310 -20.81 5.93 0.22
N MET A 311 -20.81 6.29 -1.06
CA MET A 311 -20.87 7.70 -1.46
C MET A 311 -22.27 8.28 -1.26
N CYS A 312 -23.31 7.45 -1.29
CA CYS A 312 -24.71 7.88 -1.30
C CYS A 312 -25.56 6.93 -0.44
N PRO A 313 -25.57 7.13 0.89
CA PRO A 313 -26.38 6.33 1.81
C PRO A 313 -27.87 6.40 1.46
N ILE A 314 -28.55 5.25 1.57
CA ILE A 314 -29.96 5.05 1.11
C ILE A 314 -30.98 5.91 1.89
N ASN A 315 -30.63 6.40 3.09
CA ASN A 315 -31.49 7.28 3.90
C ASN A 315 -31.17 8.76 3.63
N SER A 316 -31.36 9.18 2.37
CA SER A 316 -30.86 10.41 1.73
C SER A 316 -31.45 11.75 2.20
N ASP A 317 -32.22 11.79 3.28
CA ASP A 317 -32.70 13.05 3.88
C ASP A 317 -31.60 13.79 4.67
N SER A 318 -30.37 13.25 4.69
CA SER A 318 -29.45 13.48 5.80
C SER A 318 -28.17 14.26 5.46
N ASN A 319 -28.08 14.84 4.25
CA ASN A 319 -26.94 15.65 3.78
C ASN A 319 -25.56 15.00 4.06
N ASP A 320 -25.45 13.67 4.02
CA ASP A 320 -24.25 12.94 4.45
C ASP A 320 -23.59 12.10 3.35
N TRP A 321 -23.90 12.42 2.08
CA TRP A 321 -23.20 11.88 0.93
C TRP A 321 -21.73 12.29 0.92
N LEU A 322 -20.90 11.59 0.15
CA LEU A 322 -19.50 11.96 -0.06
C LEU A 322 -19.38 12.58 -1.45
N ASP A 323 -18.88 13.82 -1.54
CA ASP A 323 -18.78 14.53 -2.82
C ASP A 323 -17.72 13.94 -3.74
N ALA A 324 -16.61 13.51 -3.15
CA ALA A 324 -15.56 12.78 -3.84
C ALA A 324 -14.91 11.73 -2.95
N VAL A 325 -14.59 10.59 -3.55
CA VAL A 325 -13.86 9.50 -2.93
C VAL A 325 -12.63 9.18 -3.77
N ILE A 326 -11.47 9.14 -3.12
CA ILE A 326 -10.20 8.86 -3.78
C ILE A 326 -9.62 7.56 -3.23
N ILE A 327 -9.28 6.64 -4.14
CA ILE A 327 -8.88 5.27 -3.80
C ILE A 327 -7.54 4.94 -4.47
N SER A 328 -6.76 4.11 -3.78
CA SER A 328 -5.54 3.50 -4.29
C SER A 328 -5.73 1.98 -4.42
N PRO A 329 -6.23 1.48 -5.57
CA PRO A 329 -6.52 0.06 -5.73
C PRO A 329 -5.30 -0.85 -5.57
N HIS A 330 -4.06 -0.35 -5.75
CA HIS A 330 -2.85 -1.13 -5.46
C HIS A 330 -2.73 -1.61 -4.02
N LYS A 331 -3.51 -1.05 -3.08
CA LYS A 331 -3.60 -1.49 -1.68
C LYS A 331 -4.59 -2.63 -1.45
N PHE A 332 -5.39 -2.98 -2.45
CA PHE A 332 -6.30 -4.11 -2.42
C PHE A 332 -5.53 -5.39 -2.75
N ILE A 333 -5.95 -6.52 -2.19
CA ILE A 333 -5.45 -7.82 -2.63
C ILE A 333 -5.81 -8.00 -4.12
N GLY A 334 -4.83 -8.36 -4.94
CA GLY A 334 -4.95 -8.42 -6.40
C GLY A 334 -4.68 -7.10 -7.13
N GLY A 335 -4.57 -5.99 -6.39
CA GLY A 335 -4.47 -4.64 -6.95
C GLY A 335 -3.10 -4.13 -7.41
N PRO A 336 -1.93 -4.70 -7.09
CA PRO A 336 -0.66 -4.16 -7.59
C PRO A 336 -0.63 -3.96 -9.11
N GLY A 337 -0.18 -2.79 -9.58
CA GLY A 337 -0.18 -2.42 -11.00
C GLY A 337 -1.48 -1.77 -11.51
N THR A 338 -2.33 -1.28 -10.61
CA THR A 338 -3.56 -0.54 -10.93
C THR A 338 -3.36 0.98 -10.94
N PRO A 339 -4.15 1.73 -11.74
CA PRO A 339 -4.27 3.17 -11.63
C PRO A 339 -4.97 3.56 -10.32
N GLY A 340 -4.82 4.82 -9.91
CA GLY A 340 -5.68 5.41 -8.90
C GLY A 340 -7.12 5.56 -9.41
N VAL A 341 -8.07 5.69 -8.48
CA VAL A 341 -9.48 5.90 -8.80
C VAL A 341 -9.97 7.17 -8.11
N LEU A 342 -10.57 8.07 -8.87
CA LEU A 342 -11.29 9.24 -8.38
C LEU A 342 -12.77 9.07 -8.71
N LEU A 343 -13.60 8.88 -7.70
CA LEU A 343 -15.05 8.97 -7.82
C LEU A 343 -15.49 10.36 -7.37
N LEU A 344 -16.34 11.02 -8.16
CA LEU A 344 -16.88 12.32 -7.78
C LEU A 344 -18.31 12.51 -8.29
N ARG A 345 -19.10 13.28 -7.54
CA ARG A 345 -20.43 13.70 -7.98
C ARG A 345 -20.29 14.86 -8.98
N ASN A 346 -20.86 14.72 -10.17
CA ASN A 346 -20.63 15.68 -11.25
C ASN A 346 -21.11 17.10 -10.92
N CYS A 347 -22.09 17.26 -10.02
CA CYS A 347 -22.60 18.56 -9.55
C CYS A 347 -21.57 19.43 -8.83
N ILE A 348 -20.45 18.88 -8.34
CA ILE A 348 -19.44 19.67 -7.62
C ILE A 348 -18.58 20.50 -8.58
N LEU A 349 -18.62 20.18 -9.88
CA LEU A 349 -17.83 20.86 -10.90
C LEU A 349 -18.57 22.09 -11.46
N PRO A 350 -17.90 23.24 -11.63
CA PRO A 350 -18.55 24.51 -11.99
C PRO A 350 -19.06 24.59 -13.44
N SER A 351 -18.58 23.74 -14.36
CA SER A 351 -19.08 23.69 -15.76
C SER A 351 -18.64 22.42 -16.49
N THR A 352 -19.52 21.88 -17.34
CA THR A 352 -19.22 20.77 -18.27
C THR A 352 -18.49 21.24 -19.53
N ASN A 353 -18.19 22.52 -19.70
CA ASN A 353 -17.46 23.05 -20.88
C ASN A 353 -16.00 23.44 -20.59
N ASN A 354 -15.48 23.14 -19.40
CA ASN A 354 -14.08 23.40 -19.10
C ASN A 354 -13.16 22.44 -19.88
N PRO A 355 -12.00 22.92 -20.36
CA PRO A 355 -10.95 22.03 -20.86
C PRO A 355 -10.60 20.95 -19.82
N PRO A 356 -10.29 19.72 -20.25
CA PRO A 356 -9.78 18.70 -19.34
C PRO A 356 -8.50 19.14 -18.66
N VAL A 357 -8.23 18.56 -17.48
CA VAL A 357 -6.99 18.83 -16.74
C VAL A 357 -5.75 18.48 -17.56
N GLN A 358 -5.86 17.46 -18.41
CA GLN A 358 -4.83 17.06 -19.35
C GLN A 358 -5.47 16.96 -20.74
N PRO A 359 -5.38 17.98 -21.61
CA PRO A 359 -5.88 17.90 -22.97
C PRO A 359 -5.00 16.96 -23.80
N GLY A 360 -5.64 16.14 -24.65
CA GLY A 360 -4.94 15.20 -25.51
C GLY A 360 -5.87 14.38 -26.41
N GLY A 361 -5.32 13.41 -27.14
CA GLY A 361 -6.11 12.47 -27.93
C GLY A 361 -7.15 11.73 -27.07
N GLY A 362 -8.30 11.38 -27.63
CA GLY A 362 -9.40 10.73 -26.91
C GLY A 362 -10.28 11.67 -26.08
N THR A 363 -9.86 12.92 -25.83
CA THR A 363 -10.68 13.90 -25.06
C THR A 363 -11.55 14.80 -25.92
N VAL A 364 -11.39 14.74 -27.25
CA VAL A 364 -12.01 15.63 -28.23
C VAL A 364 -12.98 14.89 -29.13
N VAL A 365 -14.09 15.53 -29.45
CA VAL A 365 -15.03 15.11 -30.51
C VAL A 365 -14.53 15.55 -31.88
N TRP A 366 -13.98 16.76 -31.96
CA TRP A 366 -13.51 17.36 -33.21
C TRP A 366 -12.38 18.34 -32.97
N VAL A 367 -11.42 18.39 -33.90
CA VAL A 367 -10.33 19.39 -33.96
C VAL A 367 -10.18 19.78 -35.42
N ASP A 368 -10.13 21.08 -35.72
CA ASP A 368 -9.93 21.58 -37.08
C ASP A 368 -8.58 22.29 -37.29
N ALA A 369 -8.26 22.52 -38.56
CA ALA A 369 -7.02 23.18 -38.97
C ALA A 369 -7.03 24.71 -38.75
N TRP A 370 -8.17 25.29 -38.35
CA TRP A 370 -8.37 26.73 -38.19
C TRP A 370 -8.38 27.16 -36.72
N GLY A 371 -8.09 26.25 -35.80
CA GLY A 371 -7.91 26.53 -34.37
C GLY A 371 -9.13 26.23 -33.50
N SER A 372 -10.19 25.63 -34.04
CA SER A 372 -11.35 25.20 -33.26
C SER A 372 -11.21 23.76 -32.80
N HIS A 373 -11.78 23.46 -31.63
CA HIS A 373 -11.94 22.11 -31.12
C HIS A 373 -13.14 22.01 -30.20
N THR A 374 -13.70 20.81 -30.09
CA THR A 374 -14.82 20.49 -29.19
C THR A 374 -14.41 19.31 -28.33
N TYR A 375 -14.45 19.48 -27.00
CA TYR A 375 -14.19 18.39 -26.06
C TYR A 375 -15.40 17.47 -25.90
N VAL A 376 -15.16 16.23 -25.51
CA VAL A 376 -16.20 15.27 -25.11
C VAL A 376 -16.91 15.82 -23.86
N SER A 377 -18.24 15.72 -23.83
CA SER A 377 -19.06 16.22 -22.71
C SER A 377 -19.09 15.26 -21.52
N GLU A 378 -18.93 13.95 -21.78
CA GLU A 378 -18.87 12.89 -20.78
C GLU A 378 -17.55 13.01 -19.99
N LEU A 379 -17.67 13.16 -18.66
CA LEU A 379 -16.55 13.54 -17.80
C LEU A 379 -15.46 12.46 -17.72
N GLU A 380 -15.83 11.19 -17.71
CA GLU A 380 -14.89 10.07 -17.55
C GLU A 380 -13.96 9.99 -18.77
N THR A 381 -14.54 10.06 -19.96
CA THR A 381 -13.88 10.10 -21.25
C THR A 381 -13.05 11.38 -21.40
N ARG A 382 -13.60 12.52 -21.00
CA ARG A 382 -12.92 13.82 -21.10
C ARG A 382 -11.65 13.87 -20.25
N GLU A 383 -11.66 13.31 -19.05
CA GLU A 383 -10.53 13.42 -18.12
C GLU A 383 -9.46 12.33 -18.30
N GLU A 384 -9.71 11.33 -19.13
CA GLU A 384 -8.81 10.19 -19.38
C GLU A 384 -8.08 10.32 -20.72
N ALA A 385 -7.27 11.37 -20.85
CA ALA A 385 -6.56 11.68 -22.09
C ALA A 385 -5.51 10.64 -22.51
N GLY A 386 -5.40 10.44 -23.81
CA GLY A 386 -4.47 9.52 -24.45
C GLY A 386 -4.93 8.07 -24.39
N THR A 387 -3.99 7.15 -24.61
CA THR A 387 -4.21 5.72 -24.33
C THR A 387 -4.18 5.53 -22.81
N PRO A 388 -5.29 5.12 -22.17
CA PRO A 388 -5.32 4.94 -20.73
C PRO A 388 -4.58 3.66 -20.30
N ASP A 389 -4.35 3.51 -18.99
CA ASP A 389 -3.89 2.24 -18.42
C ASP A 389 -5.04 1.21 -18.42
N VAL A 390 -5.30 0.62 -19.59
CA VAL A 390 -6.42 -0.29 -19.84
C VAL A 390 -6.32 -1.55 -18.97
N ILE A 391 -5.16 -2.21 -18.97
CA ILE A 391 -4.95 -3.44 -18.20
C ILE A 391 -4.99 -3.16 -16.70
N GLY A 392 -4.41 -2.05 -16.25
CA GLY A 392 -4.51 -1.62 -14.87
C GLY A 392 -5.95 -1.32 -14.45
N ALA A 393 -6.75 -0.67 -15.29
CA ALA A 393 -8.17 -0.41 -15.00
C ALA A 393 -8.98 -1.70 -14.86
N ILE A 394 -8.81 -2.66 -15.78
CA ILE A 394 -9.45 -3.98 -15.69
C ILE A 394 -9.00 -4.73 -14.42
N ARG A 395 -7.72 -4.66 -14.08
CA ARG A 395 -7.19 -5.21 -12.82
C ARG A 395 -7.81 -4.57 -11.58
N ALA A 396 -8.10 -3.26 -11.61
CA ALA A 396 -8.80 -2.59 -10.53
C ALA A 396 -10.22 -3.15 -10.38
N GLY A 397 -10.92 -3.41 -11.49
CA GLY A 397 -12.19 -4.12 -11.51
C GLY A 397 -12.12 -5.48 -10.79
N PHE A 398 -11.09 -6.29 -11.06
CA PHE A 398 -10.92 -7.59 -10.39
C PHE A 398 -10.68 -7.45 -8.90
N ALA A 399 -9.84 -6.49 -8.48
CA ALA A 399 -9.56 -6.26 -7.07
C ALA A 399 -10.82 -5.83 -6.30
N PHE A 400 -11.66 -4.97 -6.88
CA PHE A 400 -12.95 -4.61 -6.30
C PHE A 400 -13.95 -5.75 -6.33
N HIS A 401 -14.00 -6.52 -7.42
CA HIS A 401 -14.88 -7.68 -7.53
C HIS A 401 -14.59 -8.73 -6.45
N ILE A 402 -13.30 -9.04 -6.21
CA ILE A 402 -12.90 -9.95 -5.13
C ILE A 402 -13.29 -9.39 -3.75
N LYS A 403 -13.12 -8.08 -3.52
CA LYS A 403 -13.59 -7.45 -2.28
C LYS A 403 -15.11 -7.59 -2.10
N THR A 404 -15.88 -7.41 -3.17
CA THR A 404 -17.33 -7.57 -3.15
C THR A 404 -17.73 -9.01 -2.82
N LEU A 405 -17.08 -10.01 -3.41
CA LEU A 405 -17.29 -11.43 -3.08
C LEU A 405 -16.98 -11.74 -1.61
N MET A 406 -15.94 -11.11 -1.06
CA MET A 406 -15.57 -11.22 0.35
C MET A 406 -16.59 -10.58 1.30
N THR A 407 -17.36 -9.60 0.84
CA THR A 407 -18.24 -8.71 1.62
C THR A 407 -17.47 -7.77 2.57
N ALA A 408 -17.94 -6.52 2.69
CA ALA A 408 -17.33 -5.54 3.59
C ALA A 408 -17.55 -5.92 5.06
N GLU A 409 -18.67 -6.57 5.37
CA GLU A 409 -19.07 -7.01 6.70
C GLU A 409 -18.12 -8.07 7.24
N PHE A 410 -17.80 -9.09 6.44
CA PHE A 410 -16.84 -10.12 6.82
C PHE A 410 -15.44 -9.54 7.06
N ILE A 411 -14.96 -8.68 6.15
CA ILE A 411 -13.63 -8.07 6.28
C ILE A 411 -13.59 -7.18 7.53
N THR A 412 -14.64 -6.40 7.77
CA THR A 412 -14.75 -5.52 8.95
C THR A 412 -14.75 -6.33 10.25
N ALA A 413 -15.58 -7.36 10.35
CA ALA A 413 -15.65 -8.21 11.54
C ALA A 413 -14.30 -8.90 11.83
N THR A 414 -13.67 -9.46 10.79
CA THR A 414 -12.34 -10.08 10.90
C THR A 414 -11.28 -9.05 11.32
N SER A 415 -11.30 -7.86 10.72
CA SER A 415 -10.37 -6.78 11.05
C SER A 415 -10.52 -6.29 12.49
N GLN A 416 -11.75 -6.16 13.00
CA GLN A 416 -12.04 -5.80 14.40
C GLN A 416 -11.55 -6.86 15.38
N TYR A 417 -11.74 -8.14 15.05
CA TYR A 417 -11.22 -9.25 15.85
C TYR A 417 -9.68 -9.21 15.92
N LEU A 418 -9.01 -9.12 14.77
CA LEU A 418 -7.54 -9.04 14.70
C LEU A 418 -6.99 -7.82 15.42
N ALA A 419 -7.66 -6.67 15.30
CA ALA A 419 -7.29 -5.43 16.00
C ALA A 419 -7.32 -5.62 17.51
N SER A 420 -8.45 -6.09 18.04
CA SER A 420 -8.66 -6.32 19.48
C SER A 420 -7.69 -7.36 20.02
N TYR A 421 -7.50 -8.45 19.28
CA TYR A 421 -6.60 -9.54 19.64
C TYR A 421 -5.16 -9.06 19.77
N ALA A 422 -4.63 -8.38 18.75
CA ALA A 422 -3.27 -7.86 18.74
C ALA A 422 -3.04 -6.81 19.84
N ILE A 423 -3.97 -5.87 20.04
CA ILE A 423 -3.87 -4.86 21.11
C ILE A 423 -3.76 -5.56 22.47
N SER A 424 -4.61 -6.56 22.73
CA SER A 424 -4.59 -7.31 23.99
C SER A 424 -3.27 -8.05 24.24
N ARG A 425 -2.53 -8.42 23.18
CA ARG A 425 -1.20 -9.06 23.25
C ARG A 425 -0.11 -8.02 23.45
N LEU A 426 -0.08 -6.98 22.62
CA LEU A 426 0.96 -5.94 22.61
C LEU A 426 1.01 -5.17 23.94
N LEU A 427 -0.14 -4.85 24.54
CA LEU A 427 -0.20 -4.11 25.80
C LEU A 427 0.34 -4.87 27.02
N ARG A 428 0.54 -6.19 26.92
CA ARG A 428 1.17 -6.98 28.01
C ARG A 428 2.66 -6.70 28.12
N ASN A 429 3.29 -6.24 27.05
CA ASN A 429 4.71 -5.93 27.04
C ASN A 429 4.95 -4.45 27.33
N LYS A 430 5.40 -4.14 28.56
CA LYS A 430 5.70 -2.76 29.00
C LYS A 430 6.79 -2.05 28.18
N ASN A 431 7.58 -2.80 27.40
CA ASN A 431 8.62 -2.24 26.55
C ASN A 431 8.10 -1.89 25.15
N ILE A 432 6.85 -2.22 24.81
CA ILE A 432 6.22 -1.84 23.55
C ILE A 432 5.32 -0.64 23.82
N ALA A 433 5.66 0.50 23.22
CA ALA A 433 4.76 1.64 23.14
C ALA A 433 3.96 1.53 21.83
N LEU A 434 2.69 1.15 21.95
CA LEU A 434 1.74 1.18 20.84
C LEU A 434 1.22 2.62 20.67
N LEU A 435 1.35 3.16 19.45
CA LEU A 435 0.90 4.52 19.15
C LEU A 435 -0.61 4.55 18.85
N GLY A 436 -1.24 5.63 19.31
CA GLY A 436 -2.65 5.94 19.08
C GLY A 436 -3.60 5.24 20.06
N PRO A 437 -4.91 5.48 19.88
CA PRO A 437 -5.95 4.96 20.76
C PRO A 437 -6.18 3.45 20.57
N HIS A 438 -6.61 2.79 21.64
CA HIS A 438 -6.82 1.34 21.67
C HIS A 438 -8.31 0.95 21.63
N ASP A 439 -9.19 1.81 22.16
CA ASP A 439 -10.61 1.51 22.37
C ASP A 439 -11.53 2.13 21.31
N THR A 440 -10.97 2.61 20.19
CA THR A 440 -11.72 3.20 19.08
C THR A 440 -11.78 2.23 17.90
N PRO A 441 -12.92 2.13 17.18
CA PRO A 441 -13.00 1.32 15.96
C PRO A 441 -11.85 1.60 15.00
N ARG A 442 -11.09 0.54 14.70
CA ARG A 442 -9.87 0.63 13.91
C ARG A 442 -9.62 -0.61 13.08
N LEU A 443 -8.87 -0.41 12.01
CA LEU A 443 -8.20 -1.46 11.27
C LEU A 443 -7.00 -1.99 12.06
N PRO A 444 -6.60 -3.26 11.83
CA PRO A 444 -5.44 -3.89 12.47
C PRO A 444 -4.11 -3.37 11.90
N ILE A 445 -3.91 -2.04 11.98
CA ILE A 445 -2.72 -1.29 11.58
C ILE A 445 -2.06 -0.79 12.86
N PHE A 446 -0.83 -1.19 13.11
CA PHE A 446 -0.15 -0.91 14.37
C PHE A 446 1.17 -0.22 14.11
N SER A 447 1.42 0.84 14.88
CA SER A 447 2.69 1.57 14.88
C SER A 447 3.27 1.46 16.28
N ILE A 448 4.46 0.86 16.39
CA ILE A 448 5.11 0.57 17.66
C ILE A 448 6.46 1.26 17.77
N MET A 449 6.79 1.65 19.00
CA MET A 449 8.14 2.01 19.42
C MET A 449 8.60 1.02 20.49
N VAL A 450 9.83 0.54 20.40
CA VAL A 450 10.36 -0.46 21.33
C VAL A 450 11.34 0.19 22.28
N LYS A 451 11.07 0.12 23.58
CA LYS A 451 11.91 0.66 24.64
C LYS A 451 12.91 -0.39 25.12
N SER A 452 14.18 -0.03 25.19
CA SER A 452 15.21 -0.85 25.83
C SER A 452 14.93 -0.93 27.34
N PRO A 453 14.77 -2.14 27.91
CA PRO A 453 14.53 -2.31 29.35
C PRO A 453 15.73 -1.91 30.21
N ILE A 454 16.93 -1.84 29.62
CA ILE A 454 18.17 -1.48 30.32
C ILE A 454 18.42 0.03 30.19
N ALA A 455 18.43 0.55 28.96
CA ALA A 455 18.77 1.96 28.71
C ALA A 455 17.61 2.91 29.02
N GLY A 456 16.37 2.41 29.09
CA GLY A 456 15.18 3.24 29.26
C GLY A 456 14.87 4.13 28.05
N LYS A 457 15.51 3.90 26.89
CA LYS A 457 15.36 4.66 25.65
C LYS A 457 14.80 3.81 24.52
N TYR A 458 14.25 4.45 23.49
CA TYR A 458 13.67 3.73 22.35
C TYR A 458 14.75 3.24 21.38
N LEU A 459 14.62 1.98 20.95
CA LEU A 459 15.37 1.42 19.83
C LEU A 459 15.00 2.16 18.55
N HIS A 460 15.99 2.37 17.68
CA HIS A 460 15.75 2.98 16.38
C HIS A 460 14.78 2.13 15.55
N HIS A 461 13.76 2.76 14.96
CA HIS A 461 12.70 2.06 14.23
C HIS A 461 13.21 1.26 13.02
N HIS A 462 14.20 1.77 12.28
CA HIS A 462 14.86 0.98 11.22
C HIS A 462 15.58 -0.26 11.78
N PHE A 463 16.17 -0.19 12.98
CA PHE A 463 16.82 -1.35 13.61
C PHE A 463 15.78 -2.41 13.96
N VAL A 464 14.69 -2.02 14.63
CA VAL A 464 13.57 -2.91 14.98
C VAL A 464 13.03 -3.61 13.73
N SER A 465 12.79 -2.85 12.67
CA SER A 465 12.36 -3.38 11.38
C SER A 465 13.39 -4.32 10.74
N ARG A 466 14.67 -3.98 10.80
CA ARG A 466 15.73 -4.82 10.24
C ARG A 466 15.80 -6.15 10.96
N VAL A 467 15.71 -6.15 12.29
CA VAL A 467 15.67 -7.37 13.11
C VAL A 467 14.45 -8.22 12.78
N LEU A 468 13.26 -7.63 12.64
CA LEU A 468 12.05 -8.37 12.23
C LEU A 468 12.25 -9.10 10.89
N GLY A 469 12.84 -8.42 9.91
CA GLY A 469 13.10 -9.00 8.59
C GLY A 469 14.20 -10.05 8.60
N ASP A 470 15.31 -9.80 9.29
CA ASP A 470 16.49 -10.67 9.30
C ASP A 470 16.32 -11.91 10.17
N VAL A 471 15.76 -11.75 11.37
CA VAL A 471 15.67 -12.84 12.35
C VAL A 471 14.40 -13.66 12.15
N PHE A 472 13.29 -13.02 11.78
CA PHE A 472 11.98 -13.64 11.71
C PHE A 472 11.40 -13.71 10.28
N GLY A 473 12.03 -13.05 9.30
CA GLY A 473 11.50 -13.01 7.93
C GLY A 473 10.22 -12.19 7.77
N ILE A 474 9.84 -11.40 8.78
CA ILE A 474 8.63 -10.56 8.77
C ILE A 474 8.91 -9.26 8.02
N GLN A 475 8.20 -9.07 6.92
CA GLN A 475 8.30 -7.88 6.08
C GLN A 475 7.28 -6.85 6.54
N GLN A 476 7.77 -5.81 7.20
CA GLN A 476 6.99 -4.66 7.65
C GLN A 476 7.63 -3.36 7.12
N ARG A 477 7.14 -2.20 7.57
CA ARG A 477 7.75 -0.91 7.24
C ARG A 477 8.17 -0.15 8.50
N SER A 478 9.13 0.76 8.37
CA SER A 478 9.39 1.79 9.37
C SER A 478 9.65 3.16 8.78
N GLY A 479 9.66 4.16 9.67
CA GLY A 479 9.80 5.58 9.35
C GLY A 479 8.57 6.37 9.78
N CYS A 480 8.34 7.52 9.16
CA CYS A 480 7.22 8.41 9.49
C CYS A 480 5.95 8.17 8.65
N SER A 481 5.91 7.09 7.84
CA SER A 481 4.77 6.68 6.99
C SER A 481 4.07 7.80 6.22
N CYS A 482 4.84 8.80 5.76
CA CYS A 482 4.34 9.98 5.05
C CYS A 482 3.22 10.75 5.80
N ALA A 483 3.24 10.75 7.14
CA ALA A 483 2.27 11.44 7.99
C ALA A 483 2.98 12.05 9.21
N GLY A 484 3.98 12.90 8.93
CA GLY A 484 4.85 13.48 9.97
C GLY A 484 4.12 14.45 10.91
N VAL A 485 3.06 15.11 10.45
CA VAL A 485 2.23 15.98 11.30
C VAL A 485 1.56 15.15 12.39
N TYR A 486 0.89 14.06 11.99
CA TYR A 486 0.22 13.18 12.94
C TYR A 486 1.20 12.49 13.89
N LEU A 487 2.39 12.10 13.40
CA LEU A 487 3.42 11.54 14.26
C LEU A 487 3.81 12.52 15.38
N ASN A 488 4.03 13.79 15.05
CA ASN A 488 4.38 14.79 16.05
C ASN A 488 3.25 14.98 17.09
N GLU A 489 1.98 14.92 16.69
CA GLU A 489 0.84 14.97 17.60
C GLU A 489 0.78 13.73 18.50
N LEU A 490 0.96 12.53 17.93
CA LEU A 490 0.97 11.26 18.67
C LEU A 490 2.11 11.14 19.68
N THR A 491 3.24 11.80 19.43
CA THR A 491 4.41 11.77 20.32
C THR A 491 4.56 13.04 21.17
N ASP A 492 3.62 13.98 21.08
CA ASP A 492 3.72 15.31 21.71
C ASP A 492 5.08 15.98 21.47
N ALA A 493 5.57 15.92 20.23
CA ALA A 493 6.93 16.35 19.89
C ALA A 493 7.06 17.88 19.97
N PRO A 494 7.94 18.43 20.82
CA PRO A 494 8.18 19.87 20.92
C PRO A 494 8.62 20.46 19.58
N ARG A 495 8.10 21.63 19.24
CA ARG A 495 8.40 22.32 17.96
C ARG A 495 9.89 22.53 17.74
N ASP A 496 10.61 22.93 18.79
CA ASP A 496 12.05 23.21 18.70
C ASP A 496 12.86 21.93 18.43
N GLU A 497 12.43 20.79 18.99
CA GLU A 497 13.01 19.48 18.72
C GLU A 497 12.79 19.07 17.25
N VAL A 498 11.57 19.24 16.73
CA VAL A 498 11.27 18.96 15.31
C VAL A 498 12.13 19.81 14.38
N ILE A 499 12.33 21.10 14.70
CA ILE A 499 13.19 22.01 13.94
C ILE A 499 14.66 21.56 14.01
N ALA A 500 15.15 21.19 15.19
CA ALA A 500 16.51 20.74 15.39
C ALA A 500 16.79 19.41 14.64
N ARG A 501 15.88 18.43 14.73
CA ARG A 501 15.94 17.18 13.95
C ARG A 501 15.96 17.45 12.45
N LYS A 502 15.11 18.36 11.96
CA LYS A 502 15.12 18.77 10.54
C LYS A 502 16.48 19.35 10.13
N ARG A 503 17.07 20.24 10.93
CA ARG A 503 18.40 20.81 10.65
C ARG A 503 19.48 19.73 10.63
N ALA A 504 19.48 18.81 11.60
CA ALA A 504 20.43 17.70 11.64
C ALA A 504 20.29 16.78 10.40
N TYR A 505 19.05 16.44 10.01
CA TYR A 505 18.78 15.66 8.80
C TYR A 505 19.35 16.33 7.53
N LEU A 506 19.10 17.64 7.37
CA LEU A 506 19.61 18.41 6.23
C LEU A 506 21.15 18.55 6.22
N ASN A 507 21.81 18.35 7.36
CA ASN A 507 23.26 18.30 7.49
C ASN A 507 23.85 16.88 7.33
N GLY A 508 23.05 15.91 6.84
CA GLY A 508 23.50 14.55 6.53
C GLY A 508 23.30 13.53 7.66
N PHE A 509 22.71 13.92 8.79
CA PHE A 509 22.41 13.00 9.89
C PHE A 509 21.00 12.39 9.72
N GLU A 510 20.82 11.48 8.77
CA GLU A 510 19.46 11.00 8.46
C GLU A 510 18.79 10.21 9.59
N GLY A 511 19.59 9.60 10.48
CA GLY A 511 19.11 8.79 11.62
C GLY A 511 18.29 9.55 12.66
N VAL A 512 18.28 10.89 12.63
CA VAL A 512 17.44 11.72 13.52
C VAL A 512 15.97 11.77 13.09
N LYS A 513 15.66 11.26 11.89
CA LYS A 513 14.31 11.32 11.37
C LYS A 513 13.37 10.56 12.30
N PRO A 514 12.30 11.20 12.84
CA PRO A 514 11.36 10.50 13.71
C PRO A 514 10.68 9.36 12.96
N GLY A 515 10.36 8.29 13.67
CA GLY A 515 9.67 7.16 13.08
C GLY A 515 9.31 6.08 14.08
N PHE A 516 8.52 5.14 13.60
CA PHE A 516 8.04 3.95 14.30
C PHE A 516 8.18 2.75 13.37
N THR A 517 8.05 1.54 13.93
CA THR A 517 7.87 0.33 13.13
C THR A 517 6.38 0.09 12.97
N ARG A 518 5.92 -0.01 11.72
CA ARG A 518 4.52 -0.23 11.37
C ARG A 518 4.34 -1.60 10.74
N PHE A 519 3.38 -2.34 11.25
CA PHE A 519 2.91 -3.59 10.67
C PHE A 519 1.39 -3.60 10.64
N ASN A 520 0.82 -4.49 9.83
CA ASN A 520 -0.62 -4.73 9.85
C ASN A 520 -0.93 -6.22 9.77
N LEU A 521 -2.07 -6.62 10.34
CA LEU A 521 -2.61 -7.97 10.18
C LEU A 521 -3.69 -7.94 9.11
N SER A 522 -3.44 -8.58 7.97
CA SER A 522 -4.44 -8.73 6.91
C SER A 522 -5.54 -9.69 7.33
N TYR A 523 -6.76 -9.48 6.86
CA TYR A 523 -7.86 -10.46 6.94
C TYR A 523 -7.54 -11.75 6.17
N THR A 524 -6.50 -11.74 5.33
CA THR A 524 -5.99 -12.92 4.64
C THR A 524 -4.95 -13.71 5.42
N HIS A 525 -4.47 -13.20 6.57
CA HIS A 525 -3.52 -13.98 7.38
C HIS A 525 -4.21 -15.17 8.05
N THR A 526 -3.49 -16.28 8.13
CA THR A 526 -3.84 -17.36 9.05
C THR A 526 -3.58 -16.92 10.50
N MET A 527 -4.30 -17.50 11.45
CA MET A 527 -4.02 -17.22 12.87
C MET A 527 -2.59 -17.64 13.28
N GLN A 528 -2.02 -18.63 12.62
CA GLN A 528 -0.63 -19.06 12.81
C GLN A 528 0.38 -17.96 12.45
N GLU A 529 0.17 -17.27 11.31
CA GLU A 529 0.98 -16.11 10.94
C GLU A 529 0.76 -14.93 11.88
N VAL A 530 -0.49 -14.71 12.32
CA VAL A 530 -0.82 -13.66 13.31
C VAL A 530 -0.07 -13.89 14.62
N GLU A 531 -0.12 -15.09 15.19
CA GLU A 531 0.65 -15.44 16.39
C GLU A 531 2.15 -15.24 16.17
N TYR A 532 2.68 -15.74 15.06
CA TYR A 532 4.11 -15.61 14.76
C TYR A 532 4.56 -14.15 14.71
N ILE A 533 3.78 -13.28 14.07
CA ILE A 533 4.06 -11.84 14.02
C ILE A 533 4.06 -11.23 15.42
N LEU A 534 3.03 -11.52 16.22
CA LEU A 534 2.89 -10.95 17.56
C LEU A 534 3.95 -11.47 18.54
N ASP A 535 4.31 -12.75 18.45
CA ASP A 535 5.37 -13.37 19.25
C ASP A 535 6.75 -12.81 18.90
N ALA A 536 7.04 -12.60 17.61
CA ALA A 536 8.28 -11.95 17.19
C ALA A 536 8.38 -10.50 17.70
N ILE A 537 7.28 -9.76 17.67
CA ILE A 537 7.22 -8.38 18.18
C ILE A 537 7.41 -8.36 19.71
N ASP A 538 6.73 -9.23 20.44
CA ASP A 538 6.89 -9.38 21.90
C ASP A 538 8.33 -9.77 22.27
N TRP A 539 8.93 -10.68 21.49
CA TRP A 539 10.32 -11.06 21.65
C TRP A 539 11.25 -9.87 21.44
N ILE A 540 11.06 -9.06 20.40
CA ILE A 540 11.88 -7.87 20.16
C ILE A 540 11.67 -6.84 21.28
N GLY A 541 10.45 -6.67 21.77
CA GLY A 541 10.15 -5.85 22.94
C GLY A 541 10.97 -6.24 24.17
N THR A 542 11.25 -7.53 24.34
CA THR A 542 11.93 -8.07 25.53
C THR A 542 13.44 -8.25 25.33
N HIS A 543 13.89 -8.57 24.12
CA HIS A 543 15.24 -9.05 23.82
C HIS A 543 15.90 -8.37 22.63
N GLY A 544 15.18 -7.58 21.83
CA GLY A 544 15.69 -7.00 20.59
C GLY A 544 16.94 -6.14 20.78
N TYR A 545 17.05 -5.42 21.89
CA TYR A 545 18.22 -4.60 22.22
C TYR A 545 19.52 -5.42 22.31
N LYS A 546 19.45 -6.73 22.63
CA LYS A 546 20.63 -7.60 22.72
C LYS A 546 21.28 -7.83 21.35
N LEU A 547 20.56 -7.56 20.26
CA LEU A 547 21.06 -7.71 18.91
C LEU A 547 21.78 -6.45 18.41
N LEU A 548 21.72 -5.32 19.12
CA LEU A 548 22.39 -4.07 18.71
C LEU A 548 23.87 -4.26 18.33
N PRO A 549 24.70 -5.02 19.09
CA PRO A 549 26.10 -5.24 18.74
C PRO A 549 26.28 -5.96 17.39
N LEU A 550 25.26 -6.67 16.90
CA LEU A 550 25.32 -7.44 15.66
C LEU A 550 25.11 -6.58 14.43
N TYR A 551 24.63 -5.35 14.63
CA TYR A 551 24.34 -4.43 13.55
C TYR A 551 25.26 -3.22 13.63
N LYS A 552 25.48 -2.62 12.46
CA LYS A 552 26.05 -1.29 12.33
C LYS A 552 25.12 -0.43 11.50
N HIS A 553 25.19 0.86 11.76
CA HIS A 553 24.56 1.84 10.89
C HIS A 553 25.28 1.88 9.54
N ASP A 554 24.54 2.01 8.44
CA ASP A 554 25.10 2.19 7.11
C ASP A 554 25.91 3.50 7.09
N GLU A 555 27.16 3.41 6.65
CA GLU A 555 28.13 4.50 6.62
C GLU A 555 27.80 5.53 5.52
N ASN A 556 26.90 5.19 4.60
CA ASN A 556 26.45 6.06 3.51
C ASN A 556 25.35 7.07 3.91
N GLY A 557 25.06 7.20 5.20
CA GLY A 557 24.13 8.21 5.71
C GLY A 557 22.65 7.84 5.59
N THR A 558 22.26 6.69 5.04
CA THR A 558 20.86 6.34 4.69
C THR A 558 19.95 5.94 5.87
N ALA A 559 20.36 6.21 7.11
CA ALA A 559 19.70 5.73 8.33
C ALA A 559 19.51 4.19 8.44
N ASN A 560 20.08 3.40 7.52
CA ASN A 560 19.85 1.96 7.43
C ASN A 560 20.71 1.18 8.42
N TRP A 561 20.22 0.02 8.84
CA TRP A 561 20.96 -0.91 9.70
C TRP A 561 21.35 -2.13 8.88
N VAL A 562 22.64 -2.47 8.92
CA VAL A 562 23.20 -3.65 8.25
C VAL A 562 23.84 -4.56 9.28
N PRO A 563 23.72 -5.89 9.13
CA PRO A 563 24.49 -6.80 9.97
C PRO A 563 25.98 -6.53 9.81
N ARG A 564 26.74 -6.62 10.91
CA ARG A 564 28.20 -6.61 10.85
C ARG A 564 28.64 -7.91 10.17
N ALA A 565 29.14 -7.80 8.94
CA ALA A 565 29.65 -8.94 8.20
C ALA A 565 30.84 -9.57 8.96
N GLY A 566 30.81 -10.88 9.16
CA GLY A 566 32.00 -11.63 9.60
C GLY A 566 31.79 -12.62 10.74
N ASP A 567 30.73 -12.51 11.53
CA ASP A 567 30.70 -13.27 12.78
C ASP A 567 29.72 -14.46 12.78
N VAL A 568 30.11 -15.50 12.05
CA VAL A 568 29.44 -16.82 12.08
C VAL A 568 29.38 -17.38 13.51
N SER A 569 30.31 -17.00 14.39
CA SER A 569 30.31 -17.40 15.79
C SER A 569 29.21 -16.71 16.60
N VAL A 570 28.89 -15.46 16.26
CA VAL A 570 27.81 -14.71 16.91
C VAL A 570 26.43 -15.06 16.35
N ILE A 571 26.32 -15.44 15.07
CA ILE A 571 25.10 -16.07 14.54
C ILE A 571 24.80 -17.37 15.33
N ARG A 572 25.83 -18.17 15.65
CA ARG A 572 25.68 -19.38 16.50
C ARG A 572 25.33 -19.06 17.96
N ALA A 573 25.91 -18.00 18.54
CA ALA A 573 25.55 -17.53 19.89
C ALA A 573 24.10 -17.01 19.96
N THR A 574 23.62 -16.35 18.89
CA THR A 574 22.23 -15.89 18.78
C THR A 574 21.27 -17.09 18.73
N VAL A 575 21.61 -18.14 17.96
CA VAL A 575 20.90 -19.45 17.97
C VAL A 575 20.81 -20.06 19.39
N ALA A 576 21.85 -19.92 20.22
CA ALA A 576 21.81 -20.39 21.61
C ALA A 576 20.89 -19.56 22.51
N VAL A 577 20.73 -18.25 22.27
CA VAL A 577 19.76 -17.39 22.99
C VAL A 577 18.32 -17.79 22.65
N PHE A 578 18.06 -18.27 21.43
CA PHE A 578 16.72 -18.71 21.01
C PHE A 578 16.28 -20.07 21.57
N GLN A 579 17.20 -20.88 22.13
CA GLN A 579 16.87 -22.19 22.70
C GLN A 579 15.97 -22.12 23.95
N ASN A 580 15.85 -20.94 24.58
CA ASN A 580 15.03 -20.71 25.78
C ASN A 580 13.77 -19.86 25.53
N SER A 581 13.55 -19.35 24.31
CA SER A 581 12.36 -18.55 23.97
C SER A 581 11.27 -19.42 23.36
N ARG A 582 10.01 -19.22 23.79
CA ARG A 582 8.83 -19.96 23.30
C ARG A 582 8.46 -19.71 21.84
N VAL A 583 9.17 -18.81 21.14
CA VAL A 583 8.94 -18.53 19.72
C VAL A 583 9.60 -19.65 18.92
N PRO A 584 8.84 -20.51 18.22
CA PRO A 584 9.43 -21.53 17.37
C PRO A 584 10.20 -20.83 16.25
N LEU A 585 11.52 -20.98 16.22
CA LEU A 585 12.31 -20.64 15.04
C LEU A 585 12.06 -21.62 13.88
N ASP A 586 11.45 -22.76 14.19
CA ASP A 586 11.07 -23.81 13.26
C ASP A 586 9.54 -23.87 13.20
N PHE A 587 8.99 -23.30 12.12
CA PHE A 587 7.60 -23.52 11.73
C PHE A 587 7.54 -24.86 11.01
N GLU A 588 7.12 -25.93 11.68
CA GLU A 588 7.23 -27.25 11.08
C GLU A 588 5.93 -28.05 11.05
N GLY A 589 5.25 -27.89 9.91
CA GLY A 589 4.99 -29.01 8.99
C GLY A 589 6.25 -29.46 8.23
N PHE A 590 7.43 -29.45 8.88
CA PHE A 590 8.76 -29.67 8.30
C PHE A 590 9.72 -30.42 9.28
N SER A 591 9.19 -31.18 10.25
CA SER A 591 9.82 -31.70 11.49
C SER A 591 11.36 -31.99 11.59
N PHE A 592 11.96 -31.42 12.65
CA PHE A 592 12.76 -31.97 13.76
C PHE A 592 14.16 -32.52 13.44
N LEU A 593 15.20 -31.67 13.49
CA LEU A 593 16.60 -32.14 13.64
C LEU A 593 17.59 -31.01 13.98
N ALA A 594 17.70 -30.61 15.25
CA ALA A 594 18.90 -29.89 15.72
C ALA A 594 19.20 -29.95 17.23
N LEU A 595 18.46 -30.71 18.05
CA LEU A 595 18.67 -30.68 19.51
C LEU A 595 19.84 -31.54 20.02
N ASN A 596 20.31 -32.53 19.23
CA ASN A 596 21.35 -33.47 19.69
C ASN A 596 22.80 -33.12 19.29
N GLU A 597 23.01 -32.30 18.26
CA GLU A 597 24.38 -31.90 17.86
C GLU A 597 24.90 -30.69 18.65
N LEU A 598 24.02 -29.95 19.33
CA LEU A 598 24.39 -28.78 20.16
C LEU A 598 25.01 -29.13 21.52
N LYS A 599 24.98 -30.39 21.96
CA LYS A 599 25.68 -30.84 23.18
C LYS A 599 27.19 -31.04 22.98
N LYS A 600 27.70 -31.04 21.74
CA LYS A 600 29.10 -31.36 21.46
C LYS A 600 30.03 -30.15 21.33
N ILE A 601 29.52 -28.91 21.29
CA ILE A 601 30.32 -27.72 20.90
C ILE A 601 30.39 -26.66 22.01
N SER A 602 29.97 -26.95 23.25
CA SER A 602 30.02 -26.00 24.36
C SER A 602 31.39 -25.89 25.05
N GLY A 603 32.50 -25.99 24.31
CA GLY A 603 33.84 -26.05 24.87
C GLY A 603 34.84 -25.19 24.11
N VAL A 604 34.72 -23.86 24.18
CA VAL A 604 35.82 -22.95 23.83
C VAL A 604 35.78 -21.71 24.75
N ASN A 605 36.88 -21.50 25.46
CA ASN A 605 37.20 -20.30 26.23
C ASN A 605 37.54 -19.13 25.29
N VAL A 606 37.00 -17.95 25.57
CA VAL A 606 37.36 -16.70 24.90
C VAL A 606 38.60 -16.11 25.59
N THR A 607 39.71 -15.97 24.87
CA THR A 607 40.85 -15.16 25.30
C THR A 607 40.82 -13.80 24.61
N GLU A 608 41.16 -12.78 25.40
CA GLU A 608 41.31 -11.37 25.06
C GLU A 608 42.33 -11.15 23.94
N GLU A 609 41.97 -10.40 22.91
CA GLU A 609 42.87 -9.53 22.14
C GLU A 609 42.07 -8.75 21.10
N GLU A 610 41.80 -7.46 21.33
CA GLU A 610 41.60 -6.45 20.26
C GLU A 610 41.58 -5.00 20.82
N GLN A 611 42.57 -4.65 21.64
CA GLN A 611 42.95 -3.25 21.87
C GLN A 611 44.01 -2.85 20.86
N GLY A 612 43.61 -2.09 19.83
CA GLY A 612 44.58 -1.42 18.97
C GLY A 612 44.07 -1.10 17.57
N ARG A 613 43.17 -0.13 17.45
CA ARG A 613 43.03 0.76 16.27
C ARG A 613 41.98 1.83 16.52
N GLU A 614 42.33 2.83 17.31
CA GLU A 614 41.56 4.07 17.35
C GLU A 614 42.54 5.24 17.48
N ASN A 615 43.05 5.71 16.34
CA ASN A 615 43.67 7.03 16.20
C ASN A 615 43.86 7.34 14.71
N SER A 616 42.79 7.82 14.07
CA SER A 616 42.84 8.86 13.02
C SER A 616 41.45 9.03 12.42
N ARG A 617 40.75 10.08 12.84
CA ARG A 617 39.74 10.85 12.07
C ARG A 617 39.01 11.80 13.04
N LYS A 618 39.65 12.93 13.34
CA LYS A 618 38.97 14.13 13.82
C LYS A 618 39.04 15.16 12.70
N GLU A 619 38.13 15.07 11.73
CA GLU A 619 37.77 16.24 10.93
C GLU A 619 36.71 17.02 11.70
N LYS A 620 36.96 18.33 11.85
CA LYS A 620 36.18 19.24 12.70
C LYS A 620 34.79 19.45 12.10
N CYS A 621 33.76 19.05 12.85
CA CYS A 621 32.38 19.43 12.59
C CYS A 621 32.21 20.95 12.83
N PRO A 622 31.57 21.71 11.91
CA PRO A 622 31.46 23.17 12.03
C PRO A 622 30.54 23.67 13.14
N HIS A 623 29.82 22.79 13.84
CA HIS A 623 28.95 23.14 14.98
C HIS A 623 29.00 22.08 16.10
N PRO A 624 29.95 22.17 17.04
CA PRO A 624 30.08 21.21 18.15
C PRO A 624 28.84 21.18 19.08
N GLU A 625 28.09 22.27 19.16
CA GLU A 625 26.84 22.35 19.95
C GLU A 625 25.72 21.47 19.37
N LEU A 626 25.72 21.23 18.05
CA LEU A 626 24.78 20.30 17.40
C LEU A 626 25.14 18.85 17.70
N LEU A 627 26.42 18.52 17.93
CA LEU A 627 26.87 17.19 18.35
C LEU A 627 26.52 16.89 19.81
N ASP A 628 26.59 17.88 20.70
CA ASP A 628 26.18 17.71 22.11
C ASP A 628 24.66 17.56 22.25
N TRP A 629 23.88 18.25 21.41
CA TRP A 629 22.43 18.03 21.32
C TRP A 629 22.10 16.67 20.68
N TYR A 630 22.80 16.32 19.58
CA TYR A 630 22.70 15.01 18.92
C TYR A 630 23.03 13.87 19.89
N ALA A 631 24.10 13.96 20.68
CA ALA A 631 24.50 12.95 21.65
C ALA A 631 23.48 12.77 22.80
N LYS A 632 22.78 13.83 23.22
CA LYS A 632 21.81 13.75 24.33
C LYS A 632 20.50 13.03 23.96
N ASP A 633 20.07 13.11 22.70
CA ASP A 633 18.84 12.45 22.20
C ASP A 633 19.09 11.10 21.50
N ILE A 634 20.34 10.78 21.14
CA ILE A 634 20.77 9.53 20.48
C ILE A 634 21.50 8.55 21.44
N ASP A 635 21.03 8.39 22.68
CA ASP A 635 21.63 7.42 23.62
C ASP A 635 21.17 5.97 23.35
N ILE A 636 21.32 5.50 22.11
CA ILE A 636 21.64 4.12 21.73
C ILE A 636 22.55 4.15 20.48
N PHE A 637 23.64 4.93 20.51
CA PHE A 637 24.63 4.99 19.41
C PHE A 637 26.08 4.77 19.85
N LEU A 638 26.30 4.59 21.15
CA LEU A 638 27.46 3.90 21.73
C LEU A 638 26.90 2.79 22.63
#